data_AF-A0AAP4Y2W9-F1
#
_entry.id   AF-A0AAP4Y2W9-F1
#
_cell.length_a   1.000
_cell.length_b   1.000
_cell.length_c   1.000
_cell.angle_alpha   90.00
_cell.angle_beta   90.00
_cell.angle_gamma   90.00
#
_symmetry.space_group_name_H-M   'P 1'
#
loop_
_entity.id
_entity.type
_entity.pdbx_description
1 polymer ?
#
loop_
_entity_poly.entity_id
_entity_poly.type
_entity_poly.pdbx_seq_one_letter_code
_entity_poly.pdbx_strand_id
1 'polypeptide(L)'
;MTHTNRQAGRERSGGRGRARRPADASARALGIERLRVGPLPIWGWALVTALVVWALYLLTLAPSTAFWDTSEYIATAHILGIPHPPGNPFFVVVGRVWDAALSWTGLPVAVRINAMSASFSAASAAFFFLTLVRVWSHWTDRRGVLVVAAAVSVFIGATAFTVWYQSNVNAKVYTVSLLFVAVLTYLAMVWEDVADTARGDRLVLLVAFLLGLGATNHPMSELPVLALFVFVLWHRPRTLLRWRLLLPGIVLAAIGFSLQVFFVPIRSAQNPVINEASPQCKSLWNAAFTPVDLIPGLDKAVPESLVCEPLKDALTRQQYGKPPITDRQAPYSAQLGNYVQYFDWQWARDLPSWVRSMFTMLFFLLGLWGLWQHWKGDRDSFVYFFTLLITVVPLLVFYLNFKYGYSQHPEITDFNLHEVRERDYFFIVSFYLWGLYAGTGLVSIWNQIAEELSERWGDLKEGAVKGSALKALERGHLQAAPLLLVALLPLVLNWGRADRTGDYSARDWAYNLLQSVEPYGVLFTNGDNDTFPLWYVQEVEGIRQDVTVIVHSYLGTDWYPKQLRDLTRPCPDGVDPRAHPTVIVCQRPFDTANAVEPYKDMTITPPGRSILAAADSVIDNLPPGQVVQKPLDVQFSEHVTAHLRANSVVTHGDLLVYLMSRTSLGDRPVYFAATAPPVYEAWGLTPQLLRQGLAYKLVNGLLEPTTDTVQVSRQFGVRWQDVTRSRQLLWDVFNVDYLLTWDLWPEPSTRSSIPTQYYLAYLAQGDADRLLDLADRSQQNIERADKFRRLAGFQ
;
A
#
# COMPACT_ATOMS: atom_id res chain seq x y z
N MET A 1 28.54 -74.08 60.66
CA MET A 1 27.63 -74.78 59.73
C MET A 1 27.56 -73.98 58.44
N THR A 2 28.08 -74.58 57.38
CA THR A 2 27.56 -74.59 56.00
C THR A 2 27.45 -73.32 55.15
N HIS A 3 28.23 -73.37 54.06
CA HIS A 3 28.03 -72.87 52.69
C HIS A 3 28.37 -71.40 52.40
N THR A 4 29.46 -71.06 51.68
CA THR A 4 29.80 -71.27 50.25
C THR A 4 28.68 -70.84 49.28
N ASN A 5 28.92 -69.86 48.40
CA ASN A 5 29.35 -70.20 47.03
C ASN A 5 29.78 -69.02 46.15
N ARG A 6 30.64 -69.40 45.21
CA ARG A 6 31.32 -68.69 44.11
C ARG A 6 30.45 -68.61 42.84
N GLN A 7 30.95 -67.80 41.88
CA GLN A 7 30.80 -67.90 40.41
C GLN A 7 29.41 -67.54 39.81
N ALA A 8 29.25 -67.06 38.58
CA ALA A 8 30.10 -66.56 37.50
C ALA A 8 29.19 -65.98 36.39
N GLY A 9 29.71 -65.05 35.59
CA GLY A 9 29.45 -64.95 34.14
C GLY A 9 28.16 -64.27 33.66
N ARG A 10 28.30 -63.13 32.96
CA ARG A 10 28.27 -63.06 31.48
C ARG A 10 28.28 -61.61 31.00
N GLU A 11 29.22 -61.34 30.10
CA GLU A 11 29.26 -60.19 29.21
C GLU A 11 27.98 -60.10 28.36
N ARG A 12 27.51 -58.88 28.09
CA ARG A 12 26.91 -58.51 26.80
C ARG A 12 26.94 -57.00 26.56
N SER A 13 27.80 -56.65 25.60
CA SER A 13 27.62 -55.67 24.51
C SER A 13 27.31 -54.20 24.84
N GLY A 14 28.30 -53.36 24.50
CA GLY A 14 28.23 -51.91 24.43
C GLY A 14 27.07 -51.37 23.59
N GLY A 15 26.33 -50.44 24.20
CA GLY A 15 25.55 -49.42 23.51
C GLY A 15 26.36 -48.13 23.48
N ARG A 16 26.73 -47.66 22.28
CA ARG A 16 27.31 -46.32 22.06
C ARG A 16 26.26 -45.26 22.39
N GLY A 17 26.15 -44.89 23.66
CA GLY A 17 25.47 -43.67 24.09
C GLY A 17 26.38 -42.47 23.83
N ARG A 18 26.08 -41.68 22.79
CA ARG A 18 26.68 -40.36 22.55
C ARG A 18 26.22 -39.44 23.69
N ALA A 19 26.98 -39.42 24.79
CA ALA A 19 26.78 -38.48 25.88
C ALA A 19 27.09 -37.06 25.38
N ARG A 20 26.05 -36.28 25.08
CA ARG A 20 26.17 -34.82 24.97
C ARG A 20 26.59 -34.31 26.35
N ARG A 21 27.83 -33.81 26.45
CA ARG A 21 28.35 -33.19 27.69
C ARG A 21 27.47 -31.97 28.06
N PRO A 22 27.06 -31.79 29.32
CA PRO A 22 26.18 -30.68 29.73
C PRO A 22 26.89 -29.32 29.92
N ALA A 23 28.14 -29.17 29.50
CA ALA A 23 28.99 -28.03 29.90
C ALA A 23 29.05 -26.85 28.90
N ASP A 24 28.48 -26.97 27.69
CA ASP A 24 28.52 -25.88 26.68
C ASP A 24 27.28 -24.98 26.68
N ALA A 25 26.27 -25.24 27.52
CA ALA A 25 25.05 -24.44 27.55
C ALA A 25 25.27 -23.05 28.18
N SER A 26 26.24 -22.90 29.08
CA SER A 26 26.56 -21.64 29.76
C SER A 26 27.44 -20.69 28.94
N ALA A 27 28.12 -21.20 27.90
CA ALA A 27 28.85 -20.37 26.93
C ALA A 27 27.95 -19.82 25.81
N ARG A 28 26.78 -20.43 25.59
CA ARG A 28 25.81 -20.06 24.53
C ARG A 28 24.91 -18.86 24.89
N ALA A 29 24.88 -18.45 26.16
CA ALA A 29 23.92 -17.47 26.67
C ALA A 29 24.36 -16.00 26.56
N LEU A 30 25.26 -15.63 25.66
CA LEU A 30 25.92 -14.32 25.71
C LEU A 30 25.83 -13.56 24.39
N GLY A 31 24.85 -12.67 24.34
CA GLY A 31 24.45 -11.90 23.17
C GLY A 31 25.50 -10.97 22.57
N ILE A 32 25.03 -10.26 21.54
CA ILE A 32 25.69 -9.23 20.71
C ILE A 32 26.65 -8.29 21.49
N GLU A 33 26.43 -8.13 22.80
CA GLU A 33 27.26 -7.38 23.75
C GLU A 33 28.71 -7.86 23.92
N ARG A 34 29.06 -9.13 23.62
CA ARG A 34 30.45 -9.63 23.73
C ARG A 34 31.30 -9.50 22.47
N LEU A 35 30.73 -9.12 21.33
CA LEU A 35 31.48 -8.80 20.11
C LEU A 35 32.06 -7.35 20.19
N ARG A 36 32.72 -7.02 21.31
CA ARG A 36 33.38 -5.74 21.57
C ARG A 36 34.87 -5.80 21.20
N VAL A 37 35.19 -5.57 19.92
CA VAL A 37 36.50 -5.02 19.50
C VAL A 37 36.30 -4.21 18.21
N GLY A 38 36.61 -2.90 18.23
CA GLY A 38 36.31 -1.89 17.18
C GLY A 38 35.59 -0.66 17.76
N PRO A 39 35.54 0.50 17.07
CA PRO A 39 35.07 1.75 17.68
C PRO A 39 33.57 1.79 18.00
N LEU A 40 32.73 1.15 17.18
CA LEU A 40 31.29 1.06 17.39
C LEU A 40 30.87 -0.34 17.84
N PRO A 41 29.77 -0.52 18.58
CA PRO A 41 29.10 -1.80 18.84
C PRO A 41 28.25 -2.26 17.64
N ILE A 42 27.79 -3.52 17.60
CA ILE A 42 27.02 -4.08 16.46
C ILE A 42 25.72 -3.33 16.21
N TRP A 43 25.02 -2.91 17.26
CA TRP A 43 23.82 -2.06 17.12
C TRP A 43 24.15 -0.70 16.49
N GLY A 44 25.38 -0.19 16.67
CA GLY A 44 25.86 1.01 15.98
C GLY A 44 25.99 0.77 14.47
N TRP A 45 26.49 -0.40 14.05
CA TRP A 45 26.53 -0.77 12.62
C TRP A 45 25.15 -1.04 12.02
N ALA A 46 24.22 -1.58 12.80
CA ALA A 46 22.82 -1.71 12.39
C ALA A 46 22.20 -0.33 12.12
N LEU A 47 22.46 0.64 13.00
CA LEU A 47 22.04 2.02 12.82
C LEU A 47 22.68 2.66 11.58
N VAL A 48 23.98 2.49 11.37
CA VAL A 48 24.66 3.01 10.17
C VAL A 48 24.05 2.42 8.89
N THR A 49 23.82 1.11 8.86
CA THR A 49 23.18 0.43 7.70
C THR A 49 21.79 1.00 7.45
N ALA A 50 20.98 1.17 8.49
CA ALA A 50 19.67 1.76 8.38
C ALA A 50 19.72 3.22 7.91
N LEU A 51 20.67 4.03 8.38
CA LEU A 51 20.85 5.41 7.94
C LEU A 51 21.26 5.52 6.48
N VAL A 52 22.08 4.59 5.97
CA VAL A 52 22.42 4.53 4.53
C VAL A 52 21.19 4.21 3.69
N VAL A 53 20.40 3.20 4.09
CA VAL A 53 19.15 2.84 3.42
C VAL A 53 18.12 3.98 3.51
N TRP A 54 18.02 4.64 4.66
CA TRP A 54 17.14 5.78 4.87
C TRP A 54 17.53 6.97 4.01
N ALA A 55 18.82 7.29 3.93
CA ALA A 55 19.33 8.36 3.06
C ALA A 55 19.02 8.06 1.59
N LEU A 56 19.19 6.82 1.13
CA LEU A 56 18.79 6.41 -0.21
C LEU A 56 17.30 6.69 -0.46
N TYR A 57 16.42 6.23 0.44
CA TYR A 57 14.98 6.43 0.27
C TYR A 57 14.58 7.91 0.30
N LEU A 58 15.18 8.72 1.16
CA LEU A 58 14.94 10.16 1.19
C LEU A 58 15.42 10.87 -0.09
N LEU A 59 16.54 10.44 -0.66
CA LEU A 59 17.07 10.98 -1.91
C LEU A 59 16.13 10.69 -3.10
N THR A 60 15.33 9.64 -3.02
CA THR A 60 14.40 9.21 -4.08
C THR A 60 12.91 9.40 -3.72
N LEU A 61 12.62 10.15 -2.66
CA LEU A 61 11.29 10.27 -2.06
C LEU A 61 10.33 11.03 -2.97
N ALA A 62 9.05 10.62 -2.97
CA ALA A 62 8.02 11.38 -3.66
C ALA A 62 7.73 12.73 -2.97
N PRO A 63 7.68 13.84 -3.72
CA PRO A 63 7.44 15.17 -3.16
C PRO A 63 5.97 15.42 -2.82
N SER A 64 5.06 14.57 -3.31
CA SER A 64 3.61 14.70 -3.13
C SER A 64 2.95 13.32 -2.97
N THR A 65 1.64 13.28 -3.16
CA THR A 65 0.85 12.04 -3.16
C THR A 65 0.97 11.29 -4.49
N ALA A 66 0.50 10.04 -4.50
CA ALA A 66 0.42 9.18 -5.68
C ALA A 66 -1.00 8.64 -5.87
N PHE A 67 -1.23 8.01 -7.03
CA PHE A 67 -2.50 7.37 -7.35
C PHE A 67 -2.83 6.22 -6.39
N TRP A 68 -4.07 5.75 -6.48
CA TRP A 68 -4.60 4.69 -5.64
C TRP A 68 -4.59 5.11 -4.16
N ASP A 69 -4.44 4.13 -3.28
CA ASP A 69 -4.66 4.24 -1.85
C ASP A 69 -3.70 5.20 -1.13
N THR A 70 -2.57 5.56 -1.76
CA THR A 70 -1.57 6.51 -1.22
C THR A 70 -2.24 7.79 -0.70
N SER A 71 -3.09 8.39 -1.56
CA SER A 71 -3.73 9.68 -1.29
C SER A 71 -4.70 9.61 -0.13
N GLU A 72 -5.49 8.54 -0.07
CA GLU A 72 -6.44 8.28 0.99
C GLU A 72 -5.73 8.03 2.34
N TYR A 73 -4.66 7.24 2.36
CA TYR A 73 -3.90 6.96 3.58
C TYR A 73 -3.19 8.20 4.13
N ILE A 74 -2.68 9.08 3.26
CA ILE A 74 -2.11 10.36 3.69
C ILE A 74 -3.21 11.27 4.25
N ALA A 75 -4.35 11.37 3.57
CA ALA A 75 -5.48 12.19 4.03
C ALA A 75 -6.02 11.72 5.38
N THR A 76 -6.30 10.42 5.51
CA THR A 76 -6.83 9.83 6.75
C THR A 76 -5.82 9.89 7.89
N ALA A 77 -4.52 9.72 7.66
CA ALA A 77 -3.51 9.98 8.68
C ALA A 77 -3.49 11.44 9.15
N HIS A 78 -3.68 12.40 8.24
CA HIS A 78 -3.69 13.83 8.58
C HIS A 78 -4.93 14.24 9.39
N ILE A 79 -6.13 13.79 8.98
CA ILE A 79 -7.41 14.17 9.60
C ILE A 79 -7.91 13.17 10.66
N LEU A 80 -7.13 12.12 10.98
CA LEU A 80 -7.57 10.95 11.74
C LEU A 80 -8.85 10.32 11.14
N GLY A 81 -8.94 10.21 9.82
CA GLY A 81 -10.08 9.56 9.15
C GLY A 81 -10.03 8.03 9.25
N ILE A 82 -11.04 7.36 8.70
CA ILE A 82 -11.08 5.90 8.57
C ILE A 82 -10.95 5.57 7.09
N PRO A 83 -9.79 5.04 6.65
CA PRO A 83 -9.62 4.58 5.28
C PRO A 83 -10.40 3.29 5.04
N HIS A 84 -10.33 2.79 3.81
CA HIS A 84 -11.01 1.59 3.39
C HIS A 84 -10.78 0.40 4.34
N PRO A 85 -11.81 -0.44 4.55
CA PRO A 85 -11.75 -1.59 5.44
C PRO A 85 -10.49 -2.46 5.31
N PRO A 86 -9.85 -2.81 6.44
CA PRO A 86 -10.37 -2.70 7.81
C PRO A 86 -10.13 -1.35 8.53
N GLY A 87 -9.66 -0.30 7.84
CA GLY A 87 -9.42 1.03 8.44
C GLY A 87 -8.04 1.22 9.08
N ASN A 88 -7.30 0.14 9.34
CA ASN A 88 -5.86 0.15 9.63
C ASN A 88 -5.41 1.20 10.67
N PRO A 89 -6.04 1.26 11.86
CA PRO A 89 -5.90 2.38 12.80
C PRO A 89 -4.51 2.54 13.38
N PHE A 90 -3.68 1.49 13.45
CA PHE A 90 -2.28 1.68 13.88
C PHE A 90 -1.54 2.61 12.93
N PHE A 91 -1.71 2.43 11.62
CA PHE A 91 -1.11 3.28 10.63
C PHE A 91 -1.64 4.72 10.73
N VAL A 92 -2.95 4.89 10.85
CA VAL A 92 -3.59 6.22 10.94
C VAL A 92 -3.09 6.98 12.18
N VAL A 93 -3.06 6.33 13.34
CA VAL A 93 -2.62 6.95 14.59
C VAL A 93 -1.13 7.29 14.56
N VAL A 94 -0.29 6.36 14.12
CA VAL A 94 1.16 6.60 13.99
C VAL A 94 1.43 7.69 12.96
N GLY A 95 0.74 7.66 11.82
CA GLY A 95 0.81 8.69 10.78
C GLY A 95 0.44 10.08 11.31
N ARG A 96 -0.64 10.20 12.09
CA ARG A 96 -1.02 11.47 12.71
C ARG A 96 0.04 11.98 13.68
N VAL A 97 0.58 11.09 14.53
CA VAL A 97 1.62 11.45 15.50
C VAL A 97 2.89 11.89 14.76
N TRP A 98 3.27 11.19 13.71
CA TRP A 98 4.43 11.50 12.88
C TRP A 98 4.28 12.85 12.15
N ASP A 99 3.13 13.07 11.52
CA ASP A 99 2.77 14.32 10.86
C ASP A 99 2.84 15.51 11.84
N ALA A 100 2.25 15.36 13.03
CA ALA A 100 2.29 16.37 14.07
C ALA A 100 3.73 16.63 14.57
N ALA A 101 4.52 15.57 14.78
CA ALA A 101 5.90 15.67 15.26
C ALA A 101 6.85 16.36 14.27
N LEU A 102 6.56 16.27 12.97
CA LEU A 102 7.34 16.91 11.90
C LEU A 102 6.71 18.20 11.38
N SER A 103 5.60 18.66 11.93
CA SER A 103 4.89 19.86 11.47
C SER A 103 5.75 21.14 11.49
N TRP A 104 6.65 21.27 12.48
CA TRP A 104 7.57 22.40 12.62
C TRP A 104 8.61 22.52 11.49
N THR A 105 8.80 21.47 10.69
CA THR A 105 9.76 21.47 9.57
C THR A 105 9.28 22.27 8.36
N GLY A 106 7.98 22.60 8.28
CA GLY A 106 7.39 23.26 7.12
C GLY A 106 7.25 22.37 5.87
N LEU A 107 7.66 21.10 5.94
CA LEU A 107 7.51 20.16 4.83
C LEU A 107 6.03 19.85 4.55
N PRO A 108 5.60 19.63 3.29
CA PRO A 108 4.24 19.19 2.99
C PRO A 108 3.87 17.91 3.73
N VAL A 109 2.60 17.75 4.09
CA VAL A 109 2.09 16.55 4.79
C VAL A 109 2.43 15.26 4.04
N ALA A 110 2.33 15.25 2.71
CA ALA A 110 2.70 14.09 1.90
C ALA A 110 4.17 13.72 2.08
N VAL A 111 5.09 14.70 2.06
CA VAL A 111 6.53 14.44 2.29
C VAL A 111 6.76 13.88 3.69
N ARG A 112 6.11 14.44 4.72
CA ARG A 112 6.24 13.96 6.11
C ARG A 112 5.80 12.50 6.22
N ILE A 113 4.67 12.15 5.63
CA ILE A 113 4.11 10.80 5.67
C ILE A 113 4.90 9.83 4.76
N ASN A 114 5.37 10.25 3.58
CA ASN A 114 6.28 9.44 2.75
C ASN A 114 7.59 9.14 3.50
N ALA A 115 8.15 10.14 4.19
CA ALA A 115 9.33 9.96 5.04
C ALA A 115 9.08 9.01 6.22
N MET A 116 7.84 8.88 6.71
CA MET A 116 7.47 7.83 7.65
C MET A 116 7.71 6.45 7.04
N SER A 117 7.17 6.19 5.86
CA SER A 117 7.34 4.91 5.17
C SER A 117 8.81 4.57 4.89
N ALA A 118 9.61 5.56 4.46
CA ALA A 118 11.06 5.42 4.34
C ALA A 118 11.73 5.04 5.68
N SER A 119 11.31 5.69 6.78
CA SER A 119 11.87 5.46 8.12
C SER A 119 11.53 4.08 8.68
N PHE A 120 10.30 3.60 8.51
CA PHE A 120 9.88 2.27 8.95
C PHE A 120 10.57 1.16 8.14
N SER A 121 10.69 1.35 6.82
CA SER A 121 11.44 0.45 5.96
C SER A 121 12.93 0.39 6.32
N ALA A 122 13.58 1.54 6.54
CA ALA A 122 14.97 1.59 7.00
C ALA A 122 15.15 1.01 8.42
N ALA A 123 14.18 1.18 9.31
CA ALA A 123 14.22 0.52 10.62
C ALA A 123 14.15 -1.01 10.49
N SER A 124 13.37 -1.54 9.54
CA SER A 124 13.33 -2.99 9.25
C SER A 124 14.70 -3.51 8.81
N ALA A 125 15.45 -2.70 8.04
CA ALA A 125 16.82 -2.99 7.62
C ALA A 125 17.77 -3.18 8.83
N ALA A 126 17.61 -2.37 9.89
CA ALA A 126 18.38 -2.55 11.13
C ALA A 126 18.09 -3.88 11.83
N PHE A 127 16.81 -4.29 11.92
CA PHE A 127 16.43 -5.54 12.58
C PHE A 127 16.85 -6.78 11.77
N PHE A 128 16.73 -6.73 10.44
CA PHE A 128 17.28 -7.77 9.58
C PHE A 128 18.80 -7.85 9.66
N PHE A 129 19.51 -6.70 9.74
CA PHE A 129 20.95 -6.67 9.97
C PHE A 129 21.31 -7.40 11.27
N LEU A 130 20.65 -7.05 12.39
CA LEU A 130 20.90 -7.67 13.69
C LEU A 130 20.62 -9.18 13.66
N THR A 131 19.57 -9.58 12.95
CA THR A 131 19.24 -10.98 12.75
C THR A 131 20.31 -11.72 11.96
N LEU A 132 20.76 -11.16 10.84
CA LEU A 132 21.79 -11.78 10.00
C LEU A 132 23.13 -11.90 10.71
N VAL A 133 23.56 -10.88 11.45
CA VAL A 133 24.79 -10.95 12.26
C VAL A 133 24.74 -12.14 13.22
N ARG A 134 23.57 -12.39 13.82
CA ARG A 134 23.36 -13.50 14.73
C ARG A 134 23.38 -14.86 14.01
N VAL A 135 22.68 -14.99 12.89
CA VAL A 135 22.70 -16.21 12.06
C VAL A 135 24.13 -16.54 11.62
N TRP A 136 24.83 -15.55 11.07
CA TRP A 136 26.19 -15.70 10.54
C TRP A 136 27.26 -15.89 11.61
N SER A 137 27.00 -15.47 12.86
CA SER A 137 27.94 -15.73 13.96
C SER A 137 28.16 -17.22 14.22
N HIS A 138 27.27 -18.09 13.75
CA HIS A 138 27.49 -19.54 13.76
C HIS A 138 28.55 -20.02 12.76
N TRP A 139 28.89 -19.21 11.75
CA TRP A 139 29.81 -19.59 10.67
C TRP A 139 31.17 -18.93 10.83
N THR A 140 31.20 -17.72 11.40
CA THR A 140 32.45 -16.98 11.60
C THR A 140 32.39 -16.09 12.84
N ASP A 141 33.47 -16.10 13.63
CA ASP A 141 33.65 -15.20 14.76
C ASP A 141 34.20 -13.82 14.33
N ARG A 142 34.43 -13.62 13.03
CA ARG A 142 35.09 -12.42 12.49
C ARG A 142 34.12 -11.28 12.35
N ARG A 143 34.21 -10.36 13.30
CA ARG A 143 33.36 -9.17 13.35
C ARG A 143 33.28 -8.37 12.05
N GLY A 144 34.41 -8.09 11.40
CA GLY A 144 34.42 -7.30 10.16
C GLY A 144 33.64 -7.98 9.03
N VAL A 145 33.79 -9.31 8.90
CA VAL A 145 33.07 -10.14 7.93
C VAL A 145 31.58 -10.15 8.26
N LEU A 146 31.19 -10.33 9.53
CA LEU A 146 29.78 -10.30 9.95
C LEU A 146 29.07 -8.98 9.61
N VAL A 147 29.74 -7.85 9.86
CA VAL A 147 29.17 -6.53 9.58
C VAL A 147 28.99 -6.33 8.08
N VAL A 148 30.01 -6.64 7.28
CA VAL A 148 29.93 -6.54 5.81
C VAL A 148 28.88 -7.48 5.26
N ALA A 149 28.83 -8.72 5.75
CA ALA A 149 27.87 -9.74 5.36
C ALA A 149 26.42 -9.27 5.53
N ALA A 150 26.10 -8.82 6.74
CA ALA A 150 24.77 -8.36 7.08
C ALA A 150 24.40 -7.07 6.32
N ALA A 151 25.33 -6.11 6.20
CA ALA A 151 25.08 -4.87 5.47
C ALA A 151 24.81 -5.12 3.97
N VAL A 152 25.63 -5.93 3.31
CA VAL A 152 25.46 -6.30 1.89
C VAL A 152 24.13 -6.98 1.65
N SER A 153 23.75 -7.91 2.53
CA SER A 153 22.52 -8.68 2.37
C SER A 153 21.26 -7.85 2.59
N VAL A 154 21.30 -6.98 3.59
CA VAL A 154 20.24 -5.99 3.83
C VAL A 154 20.13 -5.00 2.68
N PHE A 155 21.26 -4.55 2.11
CA PHE A 155 21.26 -3.60 1.00
C PHE A 155 20.61 -4.18 -0.26
N ILE A 156 20.89 -5.45 -0.60
CA ILE A 156 20.23 -6.13 -1.73
C ILE A 156 18.71 -6.22 -1.51
N GLY A 157 18.27 -6.56 -0.29
CA GLY A 157 16.83 -6.59 0.05
C GLY A 157 16.17 -5.22 0.00
N ALA A 158 16.84 -4.19 0.52
CA ALA A 158 16.36 -2.80 0.53
C ALA A 158 16.27 -2.19 -0.88
N THR A 159 17.14 -2.61 -1.80
CA THR A 159 17.18 -2.11 -3.19
C THR A 159 16.38 -2.98 -4.17
N ALA A 160 15.68 -4.01 -3.69
CA ALA A 160 14.68 -4.71 -4.47
C ALA A 160 13.59 -3.72 -4.90
N PHE A 161 13.23 -3.74 -6.19
CA PHE A 161 12.37 -2.72 -6.81
C PHE A 161 11.11 -2.37 -5.99
N THR A 162 10.32 -3.37 -5.62
CA THR A 162 9.06 -3.15 -4.90
C THR A 162 9.30 -2.63 -3.49
N VAL A 163 10.35 -3.11 -2.80
CA VAL A 163 10.72 -2.63 -1.45
C VAL A 163 11.09 -1.15 -1.51
N TRP A 164 11.95 -0.78 -2.44
CA TRP A 164 12.42 0.60 -2.60
C TRP A 164 11.27 1.52 -3.05
N TYR A 165 10.49 1.13 -4.05
CA TYR A 165 9.35 1.91 -4.53
C TYR A 165 8.34 2.21 -3.41
N GLN A 166 7.95 1.19 -2.64
CA GLN A 166 7.03 1.32 -1.50
C GLN A 166 7.62 2.11 -0.32
N SER A 167 8.95 2.25 -0.27
CA SER A 167 9.64 3.08 0.72
C SER A 167 9.66 4.56 0.32
N ASN A 168 9.58 4.86 -0.98
CA ASN A 168 9.64 6.22 -1.52
C ASN A 168 8.27 6.89 -1.66
N VAL A 169 7.23 6.09 -1.94
CA VAL A 169 5.83 6.51 -2.01
C VAL A 169 5.10 5.69 -0.97
N ASN A 170 4.49 6.36 0.00
CA ASN A 170 3.67 5.69 1.00
C ASN A 170 2.37 5.16 0.38
N ALA A 171 2.46 4.05 -0.36
CA ALA A 171 1.30 3.57 -1.08
C ALA A 171 0.21 3.06 -0.11
N LYS A 172 0.62 2.50 1.05
CA LYS A 172 -0.21 1.82 2.05
C LYS A 172 0.60 1.53 3.34
N VAL A 173 0.06 0.64 4.17
CA VAL A 173 0.55 0.04 5.42
C VAL A 173 1.74 -0.94 5.34
N TYR A 174 2.37 -1.12 4.18
CA TYR A 174 3.26 -2.25 3.93
C TYR A 174 4.66 -2.10 4.56
N THR A 175 5.24 -0.91 4.55
CA THR A 175 6.55 -0.64 5.18
C THR A 175 6.50 -0.81 6.70
N VAL A 176 5.37 -0.42 7.31
CA VAL A 176 5.08 -0.68 8.73
C VAL A 176 4.96 -2.18 8.99
N SER A 177 4.24 -2.91 8.13
CA SER A 177 4.13 -4.37 8.24
C SER A 177 5.49 -5.07 8.11
N LEU A 178 6.34 -4.60 7.20
CA LEU A 178 7.70 -5.10 7.02
C LEU A 178 8.55 -4.90 8.29
N LEU A 179 8.40 -3.78 8.99
CA LEU A 179 9.03 -3.57 10.30
C LEU A 179 8.53 -4.58 11.34
N PHE A 180 7.22 -4.82 11.43
CA PHE A 180 6.68 -5.84 12.33
C PHE A 180 7.30 -7.21 12.05
N VAL A 181 7.37 -7.61 10.77
CA VAL A 181 8.02 -8.87 10.38
C VAL A 181 9.48 -8.89 10.84
N ALA A 182 10.26 -7.85 10.54
CA ALA A 182 11.67 -7.79 10.90
C ALA A 182 11.90 -7.84 12.43
N VAL A 183 11.08 -7.12 13.21
CA VAL A 183 11.14 -7.12 14.68
C VAL A 183 10.77 -8.49 15.22
N LEU A 184 9.67 -9.10 14.76
CA LEU A 184 9.23 -10.42 15.20
C LEU A 184 10.26 -11.50 14.86
N THR A 185 10.87 -11.43 13.68
CA THR A 185 11.99 -12.28 13.28
C THR A 185 13.19 -12.11 14.22
N TYR A 186 13.61 -10.88 14.51
CA TYR A 186 14.70 -10.63 15.44
C TYR A 186 14.38 -11.14 16.86
N LEU A 187 13.18 -10.87 17.37
CA LEU A 187 12.75 -11.33 18.71
C LEU A 187 12.67 -12.85 18.80
N ALA A 188 12.29 -13.54 17.73
CA ALA A 188 12.31 -15.01 17.67
C ALA A 188 13.72 -15.54 17.88
N MET A 189 14.69 -14.96 17.17
CA MET A 189 16.09 -15.35 17.33
C MET A 189 16.60 -15.04 18.74
N VAL A 190 16.28 -13.86 19.30
CA VAL A 190 16.66 -13.53 20.68
C VAL A 190 16.01 -14.46 21.70
N TRP A 191 14.76 -14.87 21.49
CA TRP A 191 14.03 -15.76 22.38
C TRP A 191 14.71 -17.12 22.49
N GLU A 192 15.28 -17.64 21.40
CA GLU A 192 16.00 -18.92 21.38
C GLU A 192 17.09 -19.01 22.46
N ASP A 193 17.89 -17.96 22.65
CA ASP A 193 18.96 -17.92 23.67
C ASP A 193 18.44 -17.99 25.10
N VAL A 194 17.26 -17.42 25.34
CA VAL A 194 16.75 -17.13 26.68
C VAL A 194 15.45 -17.86 26.99
N ALA A 195 15.07 -18.84 26.16
CA ALA A 195 13.75 -19.47 26.18
C ALA A 195 13.41 -20.17 27.52
N ASP A 196 14.40 -20.67 28.26
CA ASP A 196 14.18 -21.29 29.60
C ASP A 196 14.21 -20.29 30.77
N THR A 197 14.28 -19.00 30.48
CA THR A 197 14.39 -17.95 31.51
C THR A 197 13.12 -17.12 31.62
N ALA A 198 12.98 -16.39 32.73
CA ALA A 198 11.90 -15.40 32.87
C ALA A 198 11.94 -14.32 31.78
N ARG A 199 13.11 -14.06 31.18
CA ARG A 199 13.24 -13.16 30.03
C ARG A 199 12.61 -13.77 28.78
N GLY A 200 12.79 -15.07 28.54
CA GLY A 200 12.13 -15.80 27.46
C GLY A 200 10.62 -15.71 27.53
N ASP A 201 10.06 -15.92 28.72
CA ASP A 201 8.62 -15.78 28.95
C ASP A 201 8.11 -14.37 28.61
N ARG A 202 8.83 -13.32 29.04
CA ARG A 202 8.48 -11.93 28.71
C ARG A 202 8.56 -11.64 27.21
N LEU A 203 9.48 -12.28 26.48
CA LEU A 203 9.57 -12.12 25.03
C LEU A 203 8.38 -12.78 24.32
N VAL A 204 7.90 -13.94 24.78
CA VAL A 204 6.66 -14.55 24.25
C VAL A 204 5.46 -13.61 24.45
N LEU A 205 5.36 -12.99 25.64
CA LEU A 205 4.32 -12.01 25.94
C LEU A 205 4.42 -10.75 25.07
N LEU A 206 5.62 -10.24 24.84
CA LEU A 206 5.86 -9.11 23.93
C LEU A 206 5.49 -9.46 22.49
N VAL A 207 5.89 -10.65 22.00
CA VAL A 207 5.52 -11.14 20.67
C VAL A 207 3.99 -11.22 20.54
N ALA A 208 3.28 -11.75 21.54
CA ALA A 208 1.82 -11.81 21.52
C ALA A 208 1.18 -10.41 21.43
N PHE A 209 1.68 -9.43 22.21
CA PHE A 209 1.25 -8.04 22.11
C PHE A 209 1.50 -7.44 20.72
N LEU A 210 2.69 -7.66 20.15
CA LEU A 210 3.08 -7.13 18.84
C LEU A 210 2.28 -7.76 17.69
N LEU A 211 1.92 -9.04 17.77
CA LEU A 211 0.99 -9.67 16.82
C LEU A 211 -0.41 -9.04 16.92
N GLY A 212 -0.92 -8.85 18.14
CA GLY A 212 -2.19 -8.13 18.34
C GLY A 212 -2.18 -6.72 17.74
N LEU A 213 -1.10 -5.97 17.98
CA LEU A 213 -0.92 -4.60 17.47
C LEU A 213 -0.69 -4.58 15.95
N GLY A 214 0.12 -5.51 15.43
CA GLY A 214 0.44 -5.66 14.02
C GLY A 214 -0.79 -5.95 13.16
N ALA A 215 -1.74 -6.74 13.69
CA ALA A 215 -3.01 -7.01 13.04
C ALA A 215 -3.86 -5.74 12.85
N THR A 216 -3.71 -4.73 13.71
CA THR A 216 -4.37 -3.41 13.58
C THR A 216 -3.68 -2.49 12.56
N ASN A 217 -2.48 -2.85 12.10
CA ASN A 217 -1.83 -2.19 10.95
C ASN A 217 -2.26 -2.85 9.64
N HIS A 218 -2.11 -4.16 9.52
CA HIS A 218 -2.51 -4.96 8.36
C HIS A 218 -2.32 -6.45 8.66
N PRO A 219 -3.11 -7.36 8.08
CA PRO A 219 -2.87 -8.81 8.18
C PRO A 219 -1.50 -9.28 7.68
N MET A 220 -0.77 -8.45 6.94
CA MET A 220 0.61 -8.74 6.50
C MET A 220 1.59 -8.81 7.68
N SER A 221 1.33 -8.05 8.76
CA SER A 221 2.13 -8.12 9.99
C SER A 221 2.10 -9.51 10.63
N GLU A 222 1.08 -10.32 10.32
CA GLU A 222 0.85 -11.66 10.88
C GLU A 222 1.49 -12.79 10.05
N LEU A 223 2.12 -12.49 8.91
CA LEU A 223 2.81 -13.50 8.10
C LEU A 223 3.87 -14.31 8.88
N PRO A 224 4.54 -13.79 9.93
CA PRO A 224 5.46 -14.58 10.74
C PRO A 224 4.81 -15.59 11.69
N VAL A 225 3.50 -15.57 11.90
CA VAL A 225 2.82 -16.40 12.92
C VAL A 225 3.11 -17.89 12.72
N LEU A 226 3.02 -18.39 11.49
CA LEU A 226 3.31 -19.79 11.19
C LEU A 226 4.78 -20.13 11.47
N ALA A 227 5.71 -19.27 11.06
CA ALA A 227 7.13 -19.44 11.30
C ALA A 227 7.47 -19.42 12.81
N LEU A 228 6.87 -18.50 13.57
CA LEU A 228 6.99 -18.43 15.02
C LEU A 228 6.47 -19.71 15.69
N PHE A 229 5.29 -20.18 15.29
CA PHE A 229 4.70 -21.40 15.82
C PHE A 229 5.59 -22.63 15.57
N VAL A 230 6.03 -22.84 14.34
CA VAL A 230 6.93 -23.94 13.97
C VAL A 230 8.26 -23.82 14.72
N PHE A 231 8.81 -22.62 14.86
CA PHE A 231 10.06 -22.38 15.57
C PHE A 231 9.96 -22.69 17.07
N VAL A 232 8.88 -22.28 17.74
CA VAL A 232 8.63 -22.65 19.14
C VAL A 232 8.44 -24.16 19.29
N LEU A 233 7.71 -24.80 18.36
CA LEU A 233 7.50 -26.25 18.34
C LEU A 233 8.82 -27.01 18.17
N TRP A 234 9.72 -26.52 17.32
CA TRP A 234 11.03 -27.12 17.05
C TRP A 234 11.96 -27.05 18.27
N HIS A 235 12.02 -25.90 18.94
CA HIS A 235 12.97 -25.67 20.03
C HIS A 235 12.44 -26.08 21.40
N ARG A 236 11.21 -25.65 21.73
CA ARG A 236 10.60 -25.77 23.07
C ARG A 236 9.09 -26.00 22.97
N PRO A 237 8.64 -27.21 22.55
CA PRO A 237 7.23 -27.50 22.36
C PRO A 237 6.41 -27.37 23.65
N ARG A 238 7.05 -27.57 24.82
CA ARG A 238 6.41 -27.41 26.14
C ARG A 238 5.91 -25.98 26.38
N THR A 239 6.50 -24.97 25.74
CA THR A 239 6.05 -23.57 25.84
C THR A 239 4.59 -23.42 25.42
N LEU A 240 4.17 -24.16 24.39
CA LEU A 240 2.80 -24.18 23.86
C LEU A 240 1.79 -24.89 24.78
N LEU A 241 2.25 -25.51 25.87
CA LEU A 241 1.39 -26.17 26.87
C LEU A 241 1.31 -25.37 28.18
N ARG A 242 2.07 -24.27 28.31
CA ARG A 242 2.13 -23.47 29.53
C ARG A 242 0.96 -22.48 29.60
N TRP A 243 -0.21 -22.93 30.03
CA TRP A 243 -1.41 -22.08 30.13
C TRP A 243 -1.20 -20.79 30.95
N ARG A 244 -0.34 -20.81 31.98
CA ARG A 244 0.02 -19.62 32.79
C ARG A 244 0.81 -18.56 32.00
N LEU A 245 1.41 -18.94 30.87
CA LEU A 245 2.07 -18.03 29.93
C LEU A 245 1.12 -17.64 28.78
N LEU A 246 0.37 -18.62 28.26
CA LEU A 246 -0.52 -18.42 27.12
C LEU A 246 -1.72 -17.53 27.45
N LEU A 247 -2.34 -17.66 28.65
CA LEU A 247 -3.46 -16.81 29.02
C LEU A 247 -3.08 -15.32 29.07
N PRO A 248 -2.01 -14.89 29.78
CA PRO A 248 -1.54 -13.50 29.68
C PRO A 248 -1.14 -13.10 28.25
N GLY A 249 -0.60 -14.03 27.45
CA GLY A 249 -0.29 -13.78 26.04
C GLY A 249 -1.53 -13.43 25.22
N ILE A 250 -2.63 -14.19 25.36
CA ILE A 250 -3.91 -13.91 24.71
C ILE A 250 -4.46 -12.55 25.15
N VAL A 251 -4.39 -12.23 26.46
CA VAL A 251 -4.81 -10.92 26.98
C VAL A 251 -3.98 -9.80 26.37
N LEU A 252 -2.66 -9.94 26.26
CA LEU A 252 -1.80 -8.94 25.65
C LEU A 252 -2.03 -8.80 24.15
N ALA A 253 -2.28 -9.89 23.44
CA ALA A 253 -2.69 -9.84 22.04
C ALA A 253 -4.03 -9.09 21.88
N ALA A 254 -5.00 -9.34 22.76
CA ALA A 254 -6.26 -8.61 22.77
C ALA A 254 -6.08 -7.12 23.10
N ILE A 255 -5.15 -6.77 24.00
CA ILE A 255 -4.78 -5.37 24.28
C ILE A 255 -4.14 -4.71 23.05
N GLY A 256 -3.24 -5.41 22.34
CA GLY A 256 -2.69 -4.92 21.07
C GLY A 256 -3.78 -4.69 20.02
N PHE A 257 -4.70 -5.66 19.89
CA PHE A 257 -5.81 -5.61 18.95
C PHE A 257 -6.90 -4.61 19.34
N SER A 258 -6.92 -4.16 20.59
CA SER A 258 -7.93 -3.23 21.12
C SER A 258 -7.99 -1.91 20.34
N LEU A 259 -6.89 -1.51 19.68
CA LEU A 259 -6.88 -0.34 18.81
C LEU A 259 -7.87 -0.51 17.64
N GLN A 260 -7.90 -1.68 17.00
CA GLN A 260 -8.89 -1.99 15.96
C GLN A 260 -10.33 -1.97 16.50
N VAL A 261 -10.52 -2.48 17.70
CA VAL A 261 -11.84 -2.67 18.30
C VAL A 261 -12.44 -1.36 18.81
N PHE A 262 -11.63 -0.47 19.39
CA PHE A 262 -12.14 0.73 20.05
C PHE A 262 -11.91 2.01 19.24
N PHE A 263 -10.74 2.20 18.62
CA PHE A 263 -10.47 3.43 17.89
C PHE A 263 -11.42 3.59 16.70
N VAL A 264 -11.61 2.53 15.92
CA VAL A 264 -12.38 2.58 14.68
C VAL A 264 -13.86 2.95 14.93
N PRO A 265 -14.61 2.27 15.83
CA PRO A 265 -15.99 2.67 16.12
C PRO A 265 -16.12 4.03 16.81
N ILE A 266 -15.20 4.37 17.72
CA ILE A 266 -15.20 5.66 18.40
C ILE A 266 -15.00 6.78 17.37
N ARG A 267 -14.02 6.62 16.48
CA ARG A 267 -13.74 7.63 15.48
C ARG A 267 -14.88 7.71 14.47
N SER A 268 -15.46 6.59 14.04
CA SER A 268 -16.60 6.57 13.13
C SER A 268 -17.81 7.32 13.71
N ALA A 269 -18.10 7.16 15.00
CA ALA A 269 -19.18 7.85 15.70
C ALA A 269 -19.01 9.39 15.75
N GLN A 270 -17.81 9.91 15.52
CA GLN A 270 -17.54 11.35 15.42
C GLN A 270 -17.76 11.91 14.02
N ASN A 271 -18.18 11.08 13.06
CA ASN A 271 -18.42 11.45 11.65
C ASN A 271 -17.20 12.13 10.99
N PRO A 272 -16.05 11.45 10.90
CA PRO A 272 -14.92 11.98 10.13
C PRO A 272 -15.31 12.20 8.67
N VAL A 273 -14.63 13.13 8.01
CA VAL A 273 -14.92 13.48 6.60
C VAL A 273 -14.71 12.26 5.70
N ILE A 274 -13.66 11.49 5.95
CA ILE A 274 -13.43 10.17 5.35
C ILE A 274 -13.76 9.11 6.41
N ASN A 275 -14.86 8.38 6.21
CA ASN A 275 -15.43 7.43 7.16
C ASN A 275 -15.86 6.14 6.44
N GLU A 276 -14.93 5.48 5.75
CA GLU A 276 -15.29 4.33 4.92
C GLU A 276 -15.90 3.19 5.73
N ALA A 277 -16.93 2.56 5.17
CA ALA A 277 -17.79 1.54 5.80
C ALA A 277 -18.58 2.00 7.04
N SER A 278 -18.35 3.22 7.55
CA SER A 278 -18.97 3.76 8.77
C SER A 278 -19.15 2.73 9.90
N PRO A 279 -18.06 2.11 10.41
CA PRO A 279 -18.08 1.02 11.39
C PRO A 279 -18.49 1.48 12.81
N GLN A 280 -19.56 2.25 12.92
CA GLN A 280 -20.10 2.76 14.17
C GLN A 280 -20.85 1.65 14.92
N CYS A 281 -20.55 1.52 16.20
CA CYS A 281 -21.23 0.58 17.09
C CYS A 281 -22.17 1.31 18.06
N LYS A 282 -23.28 0.67 18.42
CA LYS A 282 -24.24 1.17 19.42
C LYS A 282 -23.60 1.39 20.78
N SER A 283 -22.64 0.55 21.14
CA SER A 283 -21.87 0.66 22.38
C SER A 283 -20.47 0.08 22.23
N LEU A 284 -19.57 0.43 23.15
CA LEU A 284 -18.24 -0.17 23.23
C LEU A 284 -18.28 -1.66 23.60
N TRP A 285 -19.35 -2.11 24.27
CA TRP A 285 -19.55 -3.54 24.54
C TRP A 285 -19.81 -4.31 23.25
N ASN A 286 -20.64 -3.77 22.35
CA ASN A 286 -20.87 -4.39 21.05
C ASN A 286 -19.56 -4.52 20.27
N ALA A 287 -18.75 -3.46 20.27
CA ALA A 287 -17.43 -3.50 19.64
C ALA A 287 -16.53 -4.59 20.26
N ALA A 288 -16.45 -4.67 21.59
CA ALA A 288 -15.59 -5.62 22.31
C ALA A 288 -15.92 -7.10 22.03
N PHE A 289 -17.19 -7.46 21.85
CA PHE A 289 -17.60 -8.84 21.57
C PHE A 289 -17.57 -9.20 20.07
N THR A 290 -17.53 -8.22 19.17
CA THR A 290 -17.54 -8.47 17.71
C THR A 290 -16.38 -9.34 17.22
N PRO A 291 -15.11 -9.14 17.64
CA PRO A 291 -14.02 -10.02 17.23
C PRO A 291 -14.19 -11.47 17.72
N VAL A 292 -14.91 -11.70 18.82
CA VAL A 292 -15.15 -13.05 19.35
C VAL A 292 -16.07 -13.84 18.43
N ASP A 293 -17.04 -13.15 17.80
CA ASP A 293 -17.93 -13.73 16.78
C ASP A 293 -17.17 -14.21 15.53
N LEU A 294 -15.99 -13.63 15.26
CA LEU A 294 -15.14 -14.03 14.14
C LEU A 294 -14.30 -15.29 14.42
N ILE A 295 -14.27 -15.77 15.67
CA ILE A 295 -13.47 -16.95 16.04
C ILE A 295 -14.30 -18.20 15.79
N PRO A 296 -13.86 -19.10 14.87
CA PRO A 296 -14.60 -20.33 14.59
C PRO A 296 -14.82 -21.17 15.85
N GLY A 297 -16.08 -21.51 16.14
CA GLY A 297 -16.47 -22.30 17.30
C GLY A 297 -16.83 -21.48 18.55
N LEU A 298 -16.55 -20.16 18.54
CA LEU A 298 -17.03 -19.21 19.55
C LEU A 298 -18.14 -18.29 19.02
N ASP A 299 -18.35 -18.25 17.71
CA ASP A 299 -19.43 -17.54 17.02
C ASP A 299 -20.80 -17.82 17.66
N LYS A 300 -21.13 -19.09 17.90
CA LYS A 300 -22.40 -19.50 18.52
C LYS A 300 -22.56 -19.12 19.99
N ALA A 301 -21.47 -18.73 20.65
CA ALA A 301 -21.47 -18.33 22.06
C ALA A 301 -21.72 -16.84 22.25
N VAL A 302 -21.65 -16.03 21.19
CA VAL A 302 -21.90 -14.59 21.23
C VAL A 302 -23.33 -14.31 20.78
N PRO A 303 -24.20 -13.76 21.64
CA PRO A 303 -25.53 -13.32 21.22
C PRO A 303 -25.44 -12.26 20.11
N GLU A 304 -26.28 -12.37 19.08
CA GLU A 304 -26.34 -11.39 17.97
C GLU A 304 -26.55 -9.95 18.47
N SER A 305 -27.26 -9.76 19.59
CA SER A 305 -27.48 -8.45 20.22
C SER A 305 -26.20 -7.77 20.73
N LEU A 306 -25.12 -8.55 20.91
CA LEU A 306 -23.79 -8.07 21.30
C LEU A 306 -22.84 -7.91 20.11
N VAL A 307 -23.25 -8.26 18.88
CA VAL A 307 -22.42 -8.08 17.69
C VAL A 307 -22.67 -6.69 17.10
N CYS A 308 -21.60 -6.04 16.62
CA CYS A 308 -21.65 -4.81 15.86
C CYS A 308 -21.44 -5.14 14.38
N GLU A 309 -22.54 -5.29 13.63
CA GLU A 309 -22.48 -5.66 12.20
C GLU A 309 -21.62 -4.71 11.35
N PRO A 310 -21.72 -3.36 11.45
CA PRO A 310 -20.85 -2.48 10.66
C PRO A 310 -19.35 -2.71 10.90
N LEU A 311 -18.97 -2.99 12.15
CA LEU A 311 -17.58 -3.31 12.50
C LEU A 311 -17.20 -4.70 11.99
N LYS A 312 -18.09 -5.69 12.09
CA LYS A 312 -17.89 -7.05 11.57
C LYS A 312 -17.66 -7.03 10.06
N ASP A 313 -18.47 -6.29 9.32
CA ASP A 313 -18.35 -6.15 7.86
C ASP A 313 -17.03 -5.48 7.47
N ALA A 314 -16.60 -4.46 8.23
CA ALA A 314 -15.32 -3.81 8.05
C ALA A 314 -14.13 -4.76 8.34
N LEU A 315 -14.20 -5.53 9.43
CA LEU A 315 -13.15 -6.50 9.80
C LEU A 315 -13.03 -7.65 8.81
N THR A 316 -14.17 -8.17 8.35
CA THR A 316 -14.24 -9.29 7.39
C THR A 316 -14.09 -8.85 5.94
N ARG A 317 -14.12 -7.54 5.68
CA ARG A 317 -14.02 -6.95 4.35
C ARG A 317 -15.13 -7.44 3.42
N GLN A 318 -16.34 -7.61 3.95
CA GLN A 318 -17.49 -8.19 3.23
C GLN A 318 -17.82 -7.44 1.94
N GLN A 319 -17.63 -6.11 1.92
CA GLN A 319 -17.91 -5.26 0.75
C GLN A 319 -17.15 -5.62 -0.52
N TYR A 320 -16.02 -6.35 -0.43
CA TYR A 320 -15.25 -6.75 -1.60
C TYR A 320 -15.69 -8.09 -2.20
N GLY A 321 -16.63 -8.80 -1.56
CA GLY A 321 -17.24 -10.02 -2.10
C GLY A 321 -16.25 -11.09 -2.56
N LYS A 322 -15.10 -11.23 -1.89
CA LYS A 322 -14.08 -12.20 -2.32
C LYS A 322 -14.65 -13.63 -2.24
N PRO A 323 -14.53 -14.42 -3.31
CA PRO A 323 -15.00 -15.80 -3.28
C PRO A 323 -14.19 -16.60 -2.25
N PRO A 324 -14.77 -17.69 -1.71
CA PRO A 324 -14.03 -18.62 -0.86
C PRO A 324 -12.72 -19.04 -1.53
N ILE A 325 -11.65 -19.28 -0.75
CA ILE A 325 -10.33 -19.66 -1.30
C ILE A 325 -10.35 -20.94 -2.16
N THR A 326 -11.39 -21.78 -1.99
CA THR A 326 -11.65 -22.98 -2.78
C THR A 326 -12.15 -22.66 -4.20
N ASP A 327 -12.78 -21.51 -4.39
CA ASP A 327 -13.22 -21.00 -5.69
C ASP A 327 -12.18 -20.02 -6.24
N ARG A 328 -11.38 -20.52 -7.19
CA ARG A 328 -10.17 -19.83 -7.65
C ARG A 328 -10.50 -18.81 -8.73
N GLN A 329 -10.10 -17.56 -8.53
CA GLN A 329 -10.33 -16.49 -9.51
C GLN A 329 -9.48 -16.63 -10.79
N ALA A 330 -8.39 -17.40 -10.70
CA ALA A 330 -7.56 -17.79 -11.82
C ALA A 330 -6.85 -19.11 -11.48
N PRO A 331 -6.38 -19.89 -12.49
CA PRO A 331 -5.58 -21.07 -12.24
C PRO A 331 -4.37 -20.76 -11.34
N TYR A 332 -4.03 -21.67 -10.43
CA TYR A 332 -2.90 -21.45 -9.51
C TYR A 332 -1.57 -21.21 -10.26
N SER A 333 -1.39 -21.83 -11.42
CA SER A 333 -0.25 -21.59 -12.31
C SER A 333 -0.16 -20.14 -12.81
N ALA A 334 -1.29 -19.53 -13.18
CA ALA A 334 -1.34 -18.13 -13.61
C ALA A 334 -1.03 -17.19 -12.43
N GLN A 335 -1.56 -17.48 -11.24
CA GLN A 335 -1.26 -16.69 -10.05
C GLN A 335 0.21 -16.81 -9.61
N LEU A 336 0.82 -17.99 -9.76
CA LEU A 336 2.25 -18.17 -9.58
C LEU A 336 3.04 -17.43 -10.69
N GLY A 337 2.52 -17.40 -11.91
CA GLY A 337 3.04 -16.59 -13.01
C GLY A 337 3.10 -15.09 -12.67
N ASN A 338 2.05 -14.55 -12.04
CA ASN A 338 2.04 -13.18 -11.52
C ASN A 338 3.20 -12.98 -10.52
N TYR A 339 3.37 -13.89 -9.56
CA TYR A 339 4.48 -13.81 -8.60
C TYR A 339 5.85 -13.85 -9.29
N VAL A 340 6.05 -14.74 -10.25
CA VAL A 340 7.31 -14.87 -11.00
C VAL A 340 7.63 -13.59 -11.77
N GLN A 341 6.62 -12.95 -12.38
CA GLN A 341 6.79 -11.66 -13.03
C GLN A 341 7.22 -10.58 -12.03
N TYR A 342 6.57 -10.51 -10.87
CA TYR A 342 6.95 -9.55 -9.84
C TYR A 342 8.34 -9.84 -9.30
N PHE A 343 8.71 -11.11 -9.14
CA PHE A 343 10.06 -11.49 -8.73
C PHE A 343 11.12 -11.07 -9.75
N ASP A 344 10.83 -11.19 -11.06
CA ASP A 344 11.70 -10.73 -12.14
C ASP A 344 11.92 -9.20 -12.13
N TRP A 345 10.98 -8.43 -11.56
CA TRP A 345 11.11 -6.98 -11.46
C TRP A 345 12.08 -6.52 -10.39
N GLN A 346 12.41 -7.36 -9.40
CA GLN A 346 13.09 -6.90 -8.20
C GLN A 346 14.54 -6.45 -8.45
N TRP A 347 15.19 -6.97 -9.47
CA TRP A 347 16.65 -6.89 -9.58
C TRP A 347 17.16 -5.93 -10.64
N ALA A 348 16.37 -5.67 -11.69
CA ALA A 348 16.78 -4.83 -12.82
C ALA A 348 15.58 -4.28 -13.63
N ARG A 349 14.64 -3.61 -12.97
CA ARG A 349 13.34 -3.19 -13.53
C ARG A 349 13.47 -2.26 -14.74
N ASP A 350 14.53 -1.47 -14.82
CA ASP A 350 14.76 -0.51 -15.90
C ASP A 350 15.17 -1.20 -17.22
N LEU A 351 15.59 -2.46 -17.18
CA LEU A 351 16.05 -3.20 -18.35
C LEU A 351 14.89 -3.89 -19.12
N PRO A 352 15.04 -4.10 -20.44
CA PRO A 352 14.15 -4.95 -21.22
C PRO A 352 14.05 -6.36 -20.65
N SER A 353 12.90 -7.02 -20.84
CA SER A 353 12.57 -8.32 -20.23
C SER A 353 13.67 -9.37 -20.37
N TRP A 354 14.19 -9.59 -21.58
CA TRP A 354 15.19 -10.64 -21.83
C TRP A 354 16.50 -10.41 -21.08
N VAL A 355 16.96 -9.16 -20.96
CA VAL A 355 18.17 -8.81 -20.20
C VAL A 355 17.90 -8.89 -18.71
N ARG A 356 16.75 -8.37 -18.27
CA ARG A 356 16.34 -8.38 -16.86
C ARG A 356 16.30 -9.80 -16.30
N SER A 357 15.78 -10.77 -17.06
CA SER A 357 15.72 -12.16 -16.63
C SER A 357 17.09 -12.82 -16.41
N MET A 358 18.17 -12.33 -17.02
CA MET A 358 19.53 -12.78 -16.71
C MET A 358 19.95 -12.38 -15.29
N PHE A 359 19.65 -11.14 -14.89
CA PHE A 359 19.87 -10.67 -13.52
C PHE A 359 18.96 -11.39 -12.53
N THR A 360 17.70 -11.63 -12.90
CA THR A 360 16.78 -12.45 -12.10
C THR A 360 17.38 -13.84 -11.83
N MET A 361 17.95 -14.49 -12.84
CA MET A 361 18.60 -15.80 -12.65
C MET A 361 19.84 -15.70 -11.75
N LEU A 362 20.66 -14.65 -11.88
CA LEU A 362 21.80 -14.41 -10.98
C LEU A 362 21.35 -14.32 -9.52
N PHE A 363 20.40 -13.45 -9.20
CA PHE A 363 19.92 -13.26 -7.82
C PHE A 363 19.11 -14.46 -7.31
N PHE A 364 18.44 -15.20 -8.20
CA PHE A 364 17.81 -16.46 -7.86
C PHE A 364 18.83 -17.53 -7.46
N LEU A 365 19.89 -17.75 -8.26
CA LEU A 365 20.93 -18.71 -7.96
C LEU A 365 21.73 -18.34 -6.70
N LEU A 366 22.03 -17.04 -6.53
CA LEU A 366 22.61 -16.55 -5.28
C LEU A 366 21.71 -16.83 -4.07
N GLY A 367 20.39 -16.64 -4.23
CA GLY A 367 19.41 -16.96 -3.19
C GLY A 367 19.39 -18.44 -2.82
N LEU A 368 19.39 -19.34 -3.82
CA LEU A 368 19.47 -20.78 -3.59
C LEU A 368 20.77 -21.18 -2.90
N TRP A 369 21.90 -20.58 -3.28
CA TRP A 369 23.17 -20.82 -2.61
C TRP A 369 23.16 -20.32 -1.17
N GLY A 370 22.62 -19.13 -0.91
CA GLY A 370 22.46 -18.60 0.45
C GLY A 370 21.57 -19.47 1.33
N LEU A 371 20.47 -19.99 0.77
CA LEU A 371 19.58 -20.94 1.44
C LEU A 371 20.32 -22.22 1.83
N TRP A 372 21.12 -22.78 0.92
CA TRP A 372 21.94 -23.97 1.19
C TRP A 372 23.01 -23.71 2.26
N GLN A 373 23.67 -22.56 2.21
CA GLN A 373 24.66 -22.17 3.23
C GLN A 373 24.01 -21.99 4.59
N HIS A 374 22.83 -21.36 4.63
CA HIS A 374 22.05 -21.21 5.86
C HIS A 374 21.70 -22.56 6.48
N TRP A 375 21.17 -23.49 5.68
CA TRP A 375 20.88 -24.86 6.12
C TRP A 375 22.11 -25.59 6.68
N LYS A 376 23.27 -25.40 6.06
CA LYS A 376 24.51 -26.05 6.49
C LYS A 376 25.04 -25.50 7.79
N GLY A 377 24.99 -24.19 7.96
CA GLY A 377 25.66 -23.54 9.07
C GLY A 377 24.77 -23.29 10.29
N ASP A 378 23.47 -23.05 10.13
CA ASP A 378 22.53 -22.88 11.24
C ASP A 378 21.13 -23.42 10.88
N ARG A 379 20.89 -24.67 11.27
CA ARG A 379 19.61 -25.36 11.01
C ARG A 379 18.45 -24.81 11.82
N ASP A 380 18.75 -24.28 12.99
CA ASP A 380 17.74 -23.89 13.96
C ASP A 380 17.05 -22.59 13.49
N SER A 381 17.84 -21.57 13.12
CA SER A 381 17.27 -20.38 12.47
C SER A 381 16.80 -20.65 11.03
N PHE A 382 17.40 -21.60 10.31
CA PHE A 382 16.91 -21.99 8.97
C PHE A 382 15.46 -22.45 9.01
N VAL A 383 15.06 -23.26 10.00
CA VAL A 383 13.66 -23.74 10.11
C VAL A 383 12.70 -22.56 10.17
N TYR A 384 13.02 -21.50 10.93
CA TYR A 384 12.20 -20.28 10.99
C TYR A 384 12.12 -19.58 9.63
N PHE A 385 13.26 -19.24 9.05
CA PHE A 385 13.30 -18.46 7.81
C PHE A 385 12.72 -19.21 6.62
N PHE A 386 12.97 -20.52 6.52
CA PHE A 386 12.40 -21.36 5.49
C PHE A 386 10.87 -21.48 5.64
N THR A 387 10.36 -21.64 6.87
CA THR A 387 8.91 -21.61 7.11
C THR A 387 8.32 -20.26 6.71
N LEU A 388 8.98 -19.16 7.07
CA LEU A 388 8.56 -17.81 6.68
C LEU A 388 8.54 -17.65 5.16
N LEU A 389 9.56 -18.15 4.45
CA LEU A 389 9.63 -18.14 2.98
C LEU A 389 8.47 -18.90 2.34
N ILE A 390 8.11 -20.07 2.88
CA ILE A 390 6.92 -20.83 2.45
C ILE A 390 5.63 -20.05 2.73
N THR A 391 5.55 -19.34 3.85
CA THR A 391 4.40 -18.49 4.16
C THR A 391 4.25 -17.33 3.19
N VAL A 392 5.33 -16.60 2.91
CA VAL A 392 5.27 -15.35 2.12
C VAL A 392 5.33 -15.56 0.61
N VAL A 393 5.62 -16.78 0.14
CA VAL A 393 5.63 -17.12 -1.29
C VAL A 393 4.45 -18.02 -1.65
N PRO A 394 4.53 -19.38 -1.60
CA PRO A 394 3.46 -20.23 -2.12
C PRO A 394 2.15 -20.13 -1.31
N LEU A 395 2.21 -20.05 0.01
CA LEU A 395 0.99 -19.97 0.82
C LEU A 395 0.29 -18.62 0.65
N LEU A 396 1.05 -17.53 0.54
CA LEU A 396 0.49 -16.21 0.29
C LEU A 396 -0.13 -16.10 -1.11
N VAL A 397 0.51 -16.63 -2.16
CA VAL A 397 -0.08 -16.72 -3.50
C VAL A 397 -1.40 -17.50 -3.46
N PHE A 398 -1.40 -18.64 -2.77
CA PHE A 398 -2.62 -19.43 -2.58
C PHE A 398 -3.71 -18.63 -1.85
N TYR A 399 -3.38 -17.97 -0.74
CA TYR A 399 -4.32 -17.22 0.08
C TYR A 399 -4.92 -16.00 -0.64
N LEU A 400 -4.10 -15.23 -1.36
CA LEU A 400 -4.56 -13.99 -2.00
C LEU A 400 -5.58 -14.23 -3.13
N ASN A 401 -5.46 -15.39 -3.79
CA ASN A 401 -6.37 -15.87 -4.83
C ASN A 401 -6.66 -14.81 -5.90
N PHE A 402 -5.60 -14.19 -6.45
CA PHE A 402 -5.74 -13.12 -7.44
C PHE A 402 -6.31 -13.60 -8.76
N LYS A 403 -6.90 -12.65 -9.49
CA LYS A 403 -7.21 -12.79 -10.92
C LYS A 403 -5.92 -12.88 -11.76
N TYR A 404 -6.05 -12.93 -13.09
CA TYR A 404 -4.89 -12.76 -13.97
C TYR A 404 -4.21 -11.41 -13.67
N GLY A 405 -2.87 -11.38 -13.70
CA GLY A 405 -2.13 -10.14 -13.48
C GLY A 405 -2.51 -9.07 -14.51
N TYR A 406 -2.35 -7.79 -14.16
CA TYR A 406 -2.81 -6.69 -15.01
C TYR A 406 -2.17 -6.73 -16.41
N SER A 407 -0.87 -7.01 -16.49
CA SER A 407 -0.14 -7.16 -17.76
C SER A 407 0.15 -8.60 -18.19
N GLN A 408 -0.34 -9.59 -17.43
CA GLN A 408 -0.20 -11.01 -17.76
C GLN A 408 -1.32 -11.47 -18.66
N HIS A 409 -1.11 -12.52 -19.46
CA HIS A 409 -2.14 -13.10 -20.33
C HIS A 409 -2.86 -12.08 -21.22
N PRO A 410 -2.14 -11.27 -22.03
CA PRO A 410 -2.74 -10.24 -22.87
C PRO A 410 -3.71 -10.78 -23.94
N GLU A 411 -3.68 -12.09 -24.20
CA GLU A 411 -4.65 -12.79 -25.05
C GLU A 411 -6.08 -12.83 -24.45
N ILE A 412 -6.22 -12.61 -23.14
CA ILE A 412 -7.51 -12.53 -22.47
C ILE A 412 -7.98 -11.07 -22.52
N THR A 413 -8.92 -10.77 -23.41
CA THR A 413 -9.39 -9.40 -23.64
C THR A 413 -10.47 -8.94 -22.65
N ASP A 414 -11.02 -9.86 -21.86
CA ASP A 414 -11.99 -9.51 -20.81
C ASP A 414 -11.25 -9.00 -19.56
N PHE A 415 -11.16 -7.67 -19.43
CA PHE A 415 -10.51 -7.00 -18.31
C PHE A 415 -11.13 -7.34 -16.94
N ASN A 416 -12.37 -7.83 -16.88
CA ASN A 416 -12.96 -8.26 -15.60
C ASN A 416 -12.26 -9.50 -15.02
N LEU A 417 -11.56 -10.27 -15.87
CA LEU A 417 -10.75 -11.41 -15.47
C LEU A 417 -9.32 -11.01 -15.06
N HIS A 418 -8.95 -9.74 -15.19
CA HIS A 418 -7.66 -9.21 -14.75
C HIS A 418 -7.79 -8.40 -13.45
N GLU A 419 -6.68 -8.31 -12.73
CA GLU A 419 -6.52 -7.30 -11.71
C GLU A 419 -6.44 -5.90 -12.35
N VAL A 420 -7.00 -4.90 -11.67
CA VAL A 420 -7.03 -3.50 -12.16
C VAL A 420 -5.65 -2.84 -12.22
N ARG A 421 -4.68 -3.42 -11.51
CA ARG A 421 -3.27 -3.00 -11.47
C ARG A 421 -2.41 -4.14 -10.94
N GLU A 422 -1.11 -3.98 -11.11
CA GLU A 422 -0.13 -4.92 -10.56
C GLU A 422 -0.16 -4.93 -9.03
N ARG A 423 0.05 -6.11 -8.45
CA ARG A 423 -0.10 -6.36 -7.00
C ARG A 423 1.17 -6.89 -6.33
N ASP A 424 2.33 -6.51 -6.88
CA ASP A 424 3.66 -6.87 -6.38
C ASP A 424 3.88 -6.47 -4.91
N TYR A 425 3.35 -5.33 -4.47
CA TYR A 425 3.48 -4.83 -3.09
C TYR A 425 2.94 -5.77 -2.01
N PHE A 426 2.03 -6.71 -2.32
CA PHE A 426 1.61 -7.76 -1.37
C PHE A 426 2.76 -8.72 -1.01
N PHE A 427 3.78 -8.79 -1.86
CA PHE A 427 4.93 -9.69 -1.73
C PHE A 427 6.20 -8.96 -1.26
N ILE A 428 6.10 -7.72 -0.78
CA ILE A 428 7.25 -6.93 -0.32
C ILE A 428 8.16 -7.70 0.66
N VAL A 429 7.58 -8.47 1.58
CA VAL A 429 8.31 -9.28 2.55
C VAL A 429 9.08 -10.41 1.86
N SER A 430 8.50 -11.05 0.83
CA SER A 430 9.19 -12.14 0.12
C SER A 430 10.40 -11.62 -0.66
N PHE A 431 10.27 -10.46 -1.31
CA PHE A 431 11.37 -9.83 -2.05
C PHE A 431 12.50 -9.41 -1.12
N TYR A 432 12.18 -8.82 0.03
CA TYR A 432 13.18 -8.47 1.03
C TYR A 432 13.89 -9.72 1.56
N LEU A 433 13.15 -10.75 1.98
CA LEU A 433 13.72 -12.00 2.49
C LEU A 433 14.56 -12.73 1.46
N TRP A 434 14.14 -12.75 0.19
CA TRP A 434 14.96 -13.33 -0.87
C TRP A 434 16.23 -12.52 -1.11
N GLY A 435 16.16 -11.18 -1.00
CA GLY A 435 17.35 -10.32 -1.02
C GLY A 435 18.34 -10.66 0.09
N LEU A 436 17.86 -10.97 1.30
CA LEU A 436 18.72 -11.45 2.40
C LEU A 436 19.40 -12.78 2.06
N TYR A 437 18.68 -13.73 1.44
CA TYR A 437 19.26 -15.00 0.98
C TYR A 437 20.26 -14.79 -0.15
N ALA A 438 19.94 -13.95 -1.14
CA ALA A 438 20.84 -13.67 -2.26
C ALA A 438 22.13 -13.00 -1.77
N GLY A 439 22.02 -12.05 -0.84
CA GLY A 439 23.18 -11.46 -0.19
C GLY A 439 23.97 -12.45 0.64
N THR A 440 23.28 -13.34 1.36
CA THR A 440 23.94 -14.42 2.10
C THR A 440 24.76 -15.29 1.15
N GLY A 441 24.19 -15.69 0.00
CA GLY A 441 24.90 -16.44 -1.02
C GLY A 441 26.10 -15.69 -1.59
N LEU A 442 25.94 -14.42 -1.94
CA LEU A 442 27.02 -13.57 -2.45
C LEU A 442 28.20 -13.48 -1.48
N VAL A 443 27.90 -13.20 -0.21
CA VAL A 443 28.91 -13.04 0.84
C VAL A 443 29.57 -14.39 1.15
N SER A 444 28.84 -15.51 1.08
CA SER A 444 29.44 -16.83 1.24
C SER A 444 30.43 -17.14 0.11
N ILE A 445 30.13 -16.76 -1.13
CA ILE A 445 31.07 -16.89 -2.25
C ILE A 445 32.29 -15.99 -2.03
N TRP A 446 32.08 -14.74 -1.62
CA TRP A 446 33.15 -13.81 -1.27
C TRP A 446 34.08 -14.37 -0.20
N ASN A 447 33.54 -14.97 0.87
CA ASN A 447 34.35 -15.56 1.93
C ASN A 447 35.14 -16.79 1.45
N GLN A 448 34.53 -17.67 0.64
CA GLN A 448 35.22 -18.85 0.07
C GLN A 448 36.38 -18.44 -0.85
N ILE A 449 36.17 -17.47 -1.73
CA ILE A 449 37.24 -16.96 -2.60
C ILE A 449 38.35 -16.30 -1.78
N ALA A 450 37.99 -15.54 -0.74
CA ALA A 450 38.97 -14.93 0.15
C ALA A 450 39.84 -15.99 0.86
N GLU A 451 39.23 -17.10 1.30
CA GLU A 451 39.93 -18.24 1.90
C GLU A 451 40.88 -18.89 0.89
N GLU A 452 40.41 -19.24 -0.31
CA GLU A 452 41.24 -19.82 -1.38
C GLU A 452 42.42 -18.91 -1.77
N LEU A 453 42.18 -17.59 -1.90
CA LEU A 453 43.25 -16.63 -2.18
C LEU A 453 44.24 -16.54 -1.02
N SER A 454 43.77 -16.62 0.23
CA SER A 454 44.66 -16.57 1.38
C SER A 454 45.58 -17.80 1.47
N GLU A 455 45.08 -18.98 1.09
CA GLU A 455 45.84 -20.23 1.07
C GLU A 455 46.95 -20.20 0.01
N ARG A 456 46.66 -19.72 -1.20
CA ARG A 456 47.65 -19.60 -2.30
C ARG A 456 48.84 -18.70 -1.96
N TRP A 457 48.68 -17.78 -1.01
CA TRP A 457 49.76 -16.89 -0.56
C TRP A 457 50.40 -17.34 0.76
N GLY A 458 49.71 -18.20 1.53
CA GLY A 458 50.22 -18.85 2.74
C GLY A 458 51.36 -19.82 2.47
N ASP A 459 51.35 -20.45 1.28
CA ASP A 459 52.39 -21.39 0.83
C ASP A 459 53.76 -20.75 0.52
N LEU A 460 53.89 -19.41 0.57
CA LEU A 460 55.18 -18.75 0.36
C LEU A 460 56.05 -18.62 1.62
N LYS A 461 55.55 -18.95 2.83
CA LYS A 461 56.38 -19.00 4.06
C LYS A 461 55.88 -20.04 5.06
N GLU A 462 56.42 -21.25 4.98
CA GLU A 462 56.42 -22.22 6.09
C GLU A 462 56.95 -21.51 7.36
N GLY A 463 56.12 -21.43 8.41
CA GLY A 463 56.48 -20.84 9.72
C GLY A 463 55.63 -19.65 10.20
N ALA A 464 54.51 -19.36 9.56
CA ALA A 464 53.61 -18.26 9.90
C ALA A 464 53.05 -18.29 11.36
N VAL A 465 53.49 -17.32 12.17
CA VAL A 465 52.90 -16.94 13.48
C VAL A 465 51.38 -16.68 13.30
N LYS A 466 50.52 -17.04 14.28
CA LYS A 466 49.04 -16.82 14.20
C LYS A 466 48.60 -15.45 13.67
N GLY A 467 49.39 -14.39 13.87
CA GLY A 467 49.14 -13.05 13.35
C GLY A 467 49.34 -12.85 11.83
N SER A 468 50.10 -13.71 11.13
CA SER A 468 50.29 -13.61 9.68
C SER A 468 49.18 -14.30 8.88
N ALA A 469 48.59 -15.38 9.41
CA ALA A 469 47.43 -16.04 8.78
C ALA A 469 46.18 -15.14 8.79
N LEU A 470 45.97 -14.39 9.88
CA LEU A 470 44.88 -13.42 9.99
C LEU A 470 45.04 -12.30 8.95
N LYS A 471 46.25 -11.73 8.83
CA LYS A 471 46.57 -10.71 7.82
C LYS A 471 46.47 -11.23 6.39
N ALA A 472 46.81 -12.49 6.13
CA ALA A 472 46.68 -13.10 4.81
C ALA A 472 45.21 -13.21 4.39
N LEU A 473 44.32 -13.60 5.30
CA LEU A 473 42.89 -13.69 5.01
C LEU A 473 42.21 -12.32 4.96
N GLU A 474 42.61 -11.34 5.78
CA GLU A 474 42.17 -9.95 5.60
C GLU A 474 42.55 -9.40 4.21
N ARG A 475 43.75 -9.73 3.72
CA ARG A 475 44.15 -9.42 2.33
C ARG A 475 43.30 -10.16 1.31
N GLY A 476 43.00 -11.44 1.55
CA GLY A 476 42.09 -12.23 0.70
C GLY A 476 40.70 -11.59 0.61
N HIS A 477 40.14 -11.14 1.74
CA HIS A 477 38.86 -10.42 1.78
C HIS A 477 38.89 -9.12 1.00
N LEU A 478 39.97 -8.33 1.13
CA LEU A 478 40.16 -7.10 0.36
C LEU A 478 40.31 -7.36 -1.15
N GLN A 479 41.04 -8.41 -1.54
CA GLN A 479 41.22 -8.80 -2.95
C GLN A 479 39.92 -9.32 -3.57
N ALA A 480 39.10 -10.04 -2.80
CA ALA A 480 37.81 -10.54 -3.24
C ALA A 480 36.69 -9.49 -3.15
N ALA A 481 36.91 -8.36 -2.47
CA ALA A 481 35.92 -7.31 -2.25
C ALA A 481 35.21 -6.77 -3.51
N PRO A 482 35.85 -6.70 -4.71
CA PRO A 482 35.15 -6.29 -5.94
C PRO A 482 33.91 -7.15 -6.26
N LEU A 483 33.86 -8.41 -5.81
CA LEU A 483 32.68 -9.26 -5.96
C LEU A 483 31.43 -8.67 -5.29
N LEU A 484 31.61 -7.93 -4.19
CA LEU A 484 30.50 -7.30 -3.46
C LEU A 484 29.84 -6.17 -4.27
N LEU A 485 30.44 -5.68 -5.35
CA LEU A 485 29.80 -4.73 -6.26
C LEU A 485 28.54 -5.29 -6.93
N VAL A 486 28.39 -6.62 -6.99
CA VAL A 486 27.14 -7.28 -7.43
C VAL A 486 25.95 -6.83 -6.58
N ALA A 487 26.16 -6.50 -5.31
CA ALA A 487 25.12 -5.98 -4.42
C ALA A 487 24.59 -4.60 -4.83
N LEU A 488 25.33 -3.85 -5.64
CA LEU A 488 24.93 -2.53 -6.15
C LEU A 488 24.14 -2.63 -7.47
N LEU A 489 23.98 -3.82 -8.05
CA LEU A 489 23.23 -3.98 -9.30
C LEU A 489 21.76 -3.56 -9.13
N PRO A 490 20.99 -4.00 -8.10
CA PRO A 490 19.61 -3.57 -7.97
C PRO A 490 19.49 -2.07 -7.70
N LEU A 491 20.45 -1.47 -6.98
CA LEU A 491 20.52 -0.02 -6.79
C LEU A 491 20.57 0.73 -8.14
N VAL A 492 21.47 0.32 -9.04
CA VAL A 492 21.69 1.02 -10.31
C VAL A 492 20.60 0.68 -11.32
N LEU A 493 20.19 -0.58 -11.40
CA LEU A 493 19.29 -1.09 -12.45
C LEU A 493 17.79 -0.92 -12.10
N ASN A 494 17.47 -0.46 -10.90
CA ASN A 494 16.12 -0.04 -10.52
C ASN A 494 15.98 1.47 -10.32
N TRP A 495 17.07 2.26 -10.39
CA TRP A 495 17.05 3.67 -10.01
C TRP A 495 15.97 4.45 -10.75
N GLY A 496 15.85 4.31 -12.07
CA GLY A 496 14.89 5.06 -12.88
C GLY A 496 13.43 4.76 -12.52
N ARG A 497 13.08 3.48 -12.27
CA ARG A 497 11.73 3.09 -11.82
C ARG A 497 11.48 3.30 -10.33
N ALA A 498 12.51 3.31 -9.49
CA ALA A 498 12.35 3.49 -8.04
C ALA A 498 12.36 4.97 -7.64
N ASP A 499 13.07 5.82 -8.36
CA ASP A 499 13.16 7.26 -8.08
C ASP A 499 11.82 7.96 -8.33
N ARG A 500 11.30 8.61 -7.30
CA ARG A 500 10.03 9.35 -7.33
C ARG A 500 10.24 10.85 -7.11
N THR A 501 11.48 11.34 -7.17
CA THR A 501 11.79 12.78 -7.06
C THR A 501 11.12 13.52 -8.20
N GLY A 502 10.07 14.26 -7.87
CA GLY A 502 9.26 14.96 -8.85
C GLY A 502 7.93 14.31 -9.21
N ASP A 503 7.52 13.18 -8.65
CA ASP A 503 6.18 12.65 -8.93
C ASP A 503 5.08 13.56 -8.33
N TYR A 504 4.48 14.41 -9.19
CA TYR A 504 3.32 15.27 -8.88
C TYR A 504 2.05 14.82 -9.61
N SER A 505 2.10 13.67 -10.29
CA SER A 505 1.08 13.26 -11.26
C SER A 505 -0.33 13.17 -10.68
N ALA A 506 -0.47 12.53 -9.52
CA ALA A 506 -1.77 12.37 -8.86
C ALA A 506 -2.30 13.68 -8.29
N ARG A 507 -1.42 14.47 -7.67
CA ARG A 507 -1.78 15.75 -7.05
C ARG A 507 -2.20 16.79 -8.10
N ASP A 508 -1.45 16.90 -9.19
CA ASP A 508 -1.76 17.85 -10.26
C ASP A 508 -2.99 17.41 -11.06
N TRP A 509 -3.19 16.10 -11.28
CA TRP A 509 -4.46 15.58 -11.81
C TRP A 509 -5.65 16.00 -10.96
N ALA A 510 -5.58 15.77 -9.65
CA ALA A 510 -6.64 16.10 -8.71
C ALA A 510 -6.93 17.61 -8.69
N TYR A 511 -5.88 18.43 -8.61
CA TYR A 511 -6.00 19.89 -8.66
C TYR A 511 -6.70 20.33 -9.94
N ASN A 512 -6.22 19.88 -11.10
CA ASN A 512 -6.76 20.27 -12.42
C ASN A 512 -8.22 19.82 -12.57
N LEU A 513 -8.58 18.63 -12.08
CA LEU A 513 -9.95 18.14 -12.09
C LEU A 513 -10.87 18.94 -11.15
N LEU A 514 -10.45 19.26 -9.92
CA LEU A 514 -11.23 20.11 -9.01
C LEU A 514 -11.45 21.51 -9.57
N GLN A 515 -10.42 22.11 -10.18
CA GLN A 515 -10.55 23.44 -10.77
C GLN A 515 -11.46 23.45 -12.00
N SER A 516 -11.72 22.30 -12.63
CA SER A 516 -12.69 22.18 -13.72
C SER A 516 -14.15 22.32 -13.25
N VAL A 517 -14.41 22.22 -11.94
CA VAL A 517 -15.75 22.22 -11.36
C VAL A 517 -16.08 23.59 -10.79
N GLU A 518 -17.29 24.08 -11.02
CA GLU A 518 -17.79 25.35 -10.44
C GLU A 518 -17.95 25.30 -8.91
N PRO A 519 -18.01 26.47 -8.24
CA PRO A 519 -18.24 26.56 -6.80
C PRO A 519 -19.47 25.75 -6.34
N TYR A 520 -19.32 25.02 -5.23
CA TYR A 520 -20.32 24.10 -4.65
C TYR A 520 -20.76 22.94 -5.55
N GLY A 521 -20.09 22.71 -6.67
CA GLY A 521 -20.45 21.67 -7.61
C GLY A 521 -20.42 20.26 -7.01
N VAL A 522 -21.30 19.40 -7.52
CA VAL A 522 -21.27 17.96 -7.26
C VAL A 522 -20.47 17.31 -8.37
N LEU A 523 -19.39 16.60 -8.03
CA LEU A 523 -18.53 15.91 -8.98
C LEU A 523 -18.65 14.40 -8.78
N PHE A 524 -19.25 13.71 -9.74
CA PHE A 524 -19.26 12.25 -9.78
C PHE A 524 -17.95 11.72 -10.38
N THR A 525 -17.27 10.87 -9.63
CA THR A 525 -16.05 10.14 -10.00
C THR A 525 -16.31 8.62 -10.04
N ASN A 526 -15.34 7.85 -10.51
CA ASN A 526 -15.54 6.41 -10.73
C ASN A 526 -14.88 5.52 -9.68
N GLY A 527 -13.65 5.81 -9.25
CA GLY A 527 -12.93 4.90 -8.35
C GLY A 527 -11.70 5.48 -7.67
N ASP A 528 -10.85 4.60 -7.16
CA ASP A 528 -9.73 4.96 -6.28
C ASP A 528 -8.74 5.92 -6.96
N ASN A 529 -8.47 5.73 -8.25
CA ASN A 529 -7.44 6.46 -8.97
C ASN A 529 -7.84 7.89 -9.36
N ASP A 530 -9.13 8.20 -9.46
CA ASP A 530 -9.60 9.57 -9.69
C ASP A 530 -10.11 10.23 -8.41
N THR A 531 -10.62 9.47 -7.43
CA THR A 531 -11.23 10.03 -6.22
C THR A 531 -10.23 10.30 -5.10
N PHE A 532 -9.38 9.33 -4.74
CA PHE A 532 -8.52 9.49 -3.56
C PHE A 532 -7.54 10.67 -3.69
N PRO A 533 -6.94 10.94 -4.88
CA PRO A 533 -6.18 12.17 -5.07
C PRO A 533 -6.98 13.46 -4.83
N LEU A 534 -8.27 13.49 -5.15
CA LEU A 534 -9.15 14.64 -4.87
C LEU A 534 -9.35 14.82 -3.37
N TRP A 535 -9.63 13.74 -2.62
CA TRP A 535 -9.73 13.80 -1.16
C TRP A 535 -8.44 14.27 -0.51
N TYR A 536 -7.28 13.86 -1.02
CA TYR A 536 -6.00 14.39 -0.55
C TYR A 536 -5.92 15.91 -0.73
N VAL A 537 -6.16 16.41 -1.94
CA VAL A 537 -6.09 17.84 -2.24
C VAL A 537 -7.11 18.65 -1.42
N GLN A 538 -8.29 18.10 -1.15
CA GLN A 538 -9.31 18.74 -0.30
C GLN A 538 -8.95 18.72 1.18
N GLU A 539 -8.63 17.55 1.75
CA GLU A 539 -8.49 17.39 3.20
C GLU A 539 -7.09 17.71 3.72
N VAL A 540 -6.07 17.70 2.86
CA VAL A 540 -4.68 17.97 3.24
C VAL A 540 -4.20 19.33 2.75
N GLU A 541 -4.49 19.69 1.51
CA GLU A 541 -4.08 20.99 0.95
C GLU A 541 -5.16 22.08 1.11
N GLY A 542 -6.38 21.72 1.51
CA GLY A 542 -7.48 22.68 1.74
C GLY A 542 -8.09 23.25 0.46
N ILE A 543 -7.83 22.63 -0.70
CA ILE A 543 -8.22 23.17 -2.00
C ILE A 543 -9.63 22.70 -2.37
N ARG A 544 -10.51 23.64 -2.73
CA ARG A 544 -11.86 23.36 -3.24
C ARG A 544 -12.68 22.42 -2.34
N GLN A 545 -12.60 22.62 -1.03
CA GLN A 545 -13.38 21.85 -0.04
C GLN A 545 -14.91 22.07 -0.14
N ASP A 546 -15.34 23.05 -0.95
CA ASP A 546 -16.74 23.32 -1.29
C ASP A 546 -17.33 22.31 -2.28
N VAL A 547 -16.48 21.72 -3.14
CA VAL A 547 -16.90 20.73 -4.15
C VAL A 547 -17.18 19.40 -3.47
N THR A 548 -18.34 18.80 -3.77
CA THR A 548 -18.69 17.48 -3.25
C THR A 548 -18.21 16.40 -4.22
N VAL A 549 -17.15 15.68 -3.85
CA VAL A 549 -16.60 14.57 -4.63
C VAL A 549 -17.34 13.28 -4.27
N ILE A 550 -17.96 12.64 -5.27
CA ILE A 550 -18.82 11.47 -5.08
C ILE A 550 -18.26 10.27 -5.86
N VAL A 551 -17.81 9.25 -5.13
CA VAL A 551 -17.41 7.95 -5.70
C VAL A 551 -18.66 7.17 -6.10
N HIS A 552 -18.88 6.95 -7.40
CA HIS A 552 -20.04 6.18 -7.87
C HIS A 552 -20.09 4.77 -7.28
N SER A 553 -18.95 4.09 -7.20
CA SER A 553 -18.87 2.71 -6.69
C SER A 553 -19.28 2.56 -5.21
N TYR A 554 -19.29 3.65 -4.43
CA TYR A 554 -19.69 3.63 -3.02
C TYR A 554 -21.17 3.98 -2.82
N LEU A 555 -21.84 4.54 -3.83
CA LEU A 555 -23.26 4.93 -3.73
C LEU A 555 -24.17 3.73 -3.46
N GLY A 556 -23.79 2.52 -3.85
CA GLY A 556 -24.56 1.31 -3.56
C GLY A 556 -24.52 0.86 -2.09
N THR A 557 -23.75 1.52 -1.23
CA THR A 557 -23.63 1.19 0.20
C THR A 557 -24.64 1.98 1.05
N ASP A 558 -25.01 1.44 2.22
CA ASP A 558 -26.02 2.08 3.09
C ASP A 558 -25.50 3.34 3.82
N TRP A 559 -24.17 3.46 3.96
CA TRP A 559 -23.54 4.53 4.74
C TRP A 559 -23.20 5.76 3.90
N TYR A 560 -22.71 5.57 2.67
CA TYR A 560 -22.12 6.66 1.88
C TYR A 560 -23.14 7.73 1.44
N PRO A 561 -24.35 7.38 0.95
CA PRO A 561 -25.35 8.39 0.60
C PRO A 561 -25.80 9.23 1.81
N LYS A 562 -25.87 8.62 3.01
CA LYS A 562 -26.19 9.31 4.27
C LYS A 562 -25.08 10.28 4.66
N GLN A 563 -23.83 9.85 4.54
CA GLN A 563 -22.67 10.70 4.79
C GLN A 563 -22.64 11.92 3.84
N LEU A 564 -22.86 11.71 2.53
CA LEU A 564 -22.92 12.78 1.54
C LEU A 564 -24.08 13.75 1.77
N ARG A 565 -25.25 13.23 2.15
CA ARG A 565 -26.38 14.07 2.57
C ARG A 565 -25.95 15.01 3.68
N ASP A 566 -25.34 14.47 4.74
CA ASP A 566 -25.00 15.20 5.95
C ASP A 566 -23.87 16.21 5.70
N LEU A 567 -22.88 15.84 4.87
CA LEU A 567 -21.80 16.71 4.41
C LEU A 567 -22.27 17.95 3.66
N THR A 568 -23.38 17.83 2.91
CA THR A 568 -23.85 18.89 2.01
C THR A 568 -25.02 19.71 2.56
N ARG A 569 -25.43 19.46 3.81
CA ARG A 569 -26.49 20.26 4.47
C ARG A 569 -26.05 21.72 4.59
N PRO A 570 -26.93 22.69 4.37
CA PRO A 570 -26.65 24.09 4.68
C PRO A 570 -26.23 24.25 6.14
N CYS A 571 -25.27 25.14 6.40
CA CYS A 571 -24.82 25.42 7.75
C CYS A 571 -25.89 26.18 8.54
N PRO A 572 -26.15 25.79 9.80
CA PRO A 572 -26.98 26.60 10.70
C PRO A 572 -26.36 27.98 10.94
N ASP A 573 -27.19 28.96 11.32
CA ASP A 573 -26.72 30.31 11.62
C ASP A 573 -25.63 30.31 12.70
N GLY A 574 -24.51 30.97 12.41
CA GLY A 574 -23.36 31.09 13.33
C GLY A 574 -22.46 29.85 13.41
N VAL A 575 -22.71 28.79 12.63
CA VAL A 575 -21.86 27.60 12.58
C VAL A 575 -20.86 27.71 11.43
N ASP A 576 -19.57 27.71 11.74
CA ASP A 576 -18.49 27.63 10.75
C ASP A 576 -17.92 26.19 10.70
N PRO A 577 -18.10 25.44 9.60
CA PRO A 577 -17.56 24.09 9.48
C PRO A 577 -16.02 24.06 9.49
N ARG A 578 -15.33 25.19 9.23
CA ARG A 578 -13.87 25.29 9.28
C ARG A 578 -13.31 25.16 10.70
N ALA A 579 -14.12 25.41 11.73
CA ALA A 579 -13.71 25.21 13.12
C ALA A 579 -13.48 23.73 13.48
N HIS A 580 -14.06 22.81 12.70
CA HIS A 580 -13.95 21.38 12.89
C HIS A 580 -13.54 20.69 11.59
N PRO A 581 -12.31 20.92 11.09
CA PRO A 581 -11.91 20.55 9.74
C PRO A 581 -11.91 19.04 9.49
N THR A 582 -11.83 18.22 10.54
CA THR A 582 -11.70 16.76 10.44
C THR A 582 -13.02 16.00 10.55
N VAL A 583 -14.15 16.67 10.77
CA VAL A 583 -15.47 16.03 10.95
C VAL A 583 -16.53 16.73 10.11
N ILE A 584 -17.58 15.99 9.81
CA ILE A 584 -18.72 16.48 9.06
C ILE A 584 -19.60 17.32 9.98
N VAL A 585 -19.78 18.58 9.61
CA VAL A 585 -20.68 19.53 10.29
C VAL A 585 -21.80 19.96 9.35
N CYS A 586 -21.43 20.56 8.22
CA CYS A 586 -22.30 21.07 7.17
C CYS A 586 -21.45 21.41 5.93
N GLN A 587 -22.09 21.88 4.86
CA GLN A 587 -21.46 22.29 3.61
C GLN A 587 -20.35 23.31 3.86
N ARG A 588 -19.11 22.93 3.54
CA ARG A 588 -17.98 23.86 3.63
C ARG A 588 -18.14 24.99 2.61
N PRO A 589 -17.78 26.23 2.98
CA PRO A 589 -17.91 27.40 2.11
C PRO A 589 -16.86 27.43 1.00
N PHE A 590 -17.19 28.04 -0.13
CA PHE A 590 -16.23 28.35 -1.18
C PHE A 590 -15.20 29.38 -0.68
N ASP A 591 -13.92 29.15 -0.99
CA ASP A 591 -12.84 30.07 -0.67
C ASP A 591 -12.62 31.07 -1.81
N THR A 592 -13.24 32.24 -1.67
CA THR A 592 -13.11 33.33 -2.64
C THR A 592 -11.71 33.95 -2.68
N ALA A 593 -10.92 33.85 -1.60
CA ALA A 593 -9.59 34.46 -1.53
C ALA A 593 -8.58 33.74 -2.41
N ASN A 594 -8.70 32.41 -2.52
CA ASN A 594 -7.83 31.56 -3.35
C ASN A 594 -8.52 31.10 -4.64
N ALA A 595 -9.60 31.76 -5.07
CA ALA A 595 -10.29 31.44 -6.30
C ALA A 595 -9.38 31.66 -7.52
N VAL A 596 -9.34 30.66 -8.41
CA VAL A 596 -8.68 30.75 -9.72
C VAL A 596 -9.62 31.38 -10.75
N GLU A 597 -9.09 31.88 -11.86
CA GLU A 597 -9.93 32.12 -13.04
C GLU A 597 -10.57 30.79 -13.46
N PRO A 598 -11.87 30.70 -13.78
CA PRO A 598 -12.84 31.78 -14.04
C PRO A 598 -13.70 32.19 -12.84
N TYR A 599 -13.39 31.75 -11.62
CA TYR A 599 -14.31 31.84 -10.48
C TYR A 599 -14.18 33.14 -9.66
N LYS A 600 -13.14 33.95 -9.88
CA LYS A 600 -12.87 35.16 -9.07
C LYS A 600 -13.99 36.18 -9.12
N ASP A 601 -14.56 36.41 -10.30
CA ASP A 601 -15.59 37.42 -10.54
C ASP A 601 -17.01 36.83 -10.63
N MET A 602 -17.16 35.55 -10.27
CA MET A 602 -18.45 34.87 -10.35
C MET A 602 -19.31 35.24 -9.14
N THR A 603 -20.59 35.56 -9.38
CA THR A 603 -21.58 35.68 -8.30
C THR A 603 -21.88 34.28 -7.77
N ILE A 604 -21.47 34.01 -6.54
CA ILE A 604 -21.57 32.69 -5.92
C ILE A 604 -22.62 32.72 -4.83
N THR A 605 -23.66 31.91 -5.00
CA THR A 605 -24.70 31.70 -3.99
C THR A 605 -24.48 30.35 -3.31
N PRO A 606 -24.35 30.30 -1.98
CA PRO A 606 -24.30 29.03 -1.26
C PRO A 606 -25.58 28.22 -1.48
N PRO A 607 -25.48 26.89 -1.57
CA PRO A 607 -26.64 26.05 -1.84
C PRO A 607 -27.63 26.05 -0.66
N GLY A 608 -28.91 26.10 -0.96
CA GLY A 608 -30.00 26.19 0.03
C GLY A 608 -30.48 24.84 0.56
N ARG A 609 -30.02 23.72 -0.03
CA ARG A 609 -30.42 22.37 0.37
C ARG A 609 -29.29 21.36 0.24
N SER A 610 -29.40 20.24 0.95
CA SER A 610 -28.50 19.08 0.77
C SER A 610 -28.70 18.46 -0.61
N ILE A 611 -27.67 17.78 -1.13
CA ILE A 611 -27.74 17.10 -2.43
C ILE A 611 -28.73 15.93 -2.43
N LEU A 612 -29.14 15.44 -1.26
CA LEU A 612 -30.07 14.34 -1.13
C LEU A 612 -31.11 14.66 -0.04
N ALA A 613 -32.34 14.99 -0.44
CA ALA A 613 -33.43 15.28 0.49
C ALA A 613 -34.23 14.00 0.85
N ALA A 614 -33.53 12.94 1.26
CA ALA A 614 -34.13 11.64 1.60
C ALA A 614 -33.88 11.25 3.06
N ALA A 615 -34.90 10.69 3.71
CA ALA A 615 -34.78 10.05 5.02
C ALA A 615 -34.01 8.73 4.91
N ASP A 616 -33.40 8.27 6.01
CA ASP A 616 -32.63 7.02 6.04
C ASP A 616 -33.45 5.83 5.54
N SER A 617 -34.72 5.74 5.94
CA SER A 617 -35.63 4.69 5.48
C SER A 617 -35.88 4.70 3.98
N VAL A 618 -35.74 5.84 3.30
CA VAL A 618 -35.89 5.89 1.84
C VAL A 618 -34.62 5.39 1.18
N ILE A 619 -33.45 5.80 1.69
CA ILE A 619 -32.13 5.37 1.19
C ILE A 619 -31.98 3.86 1.34
N ASP A 620 -32.31 3.33 2.52
CA ASP A 620 -32.13 1.91 2.87
C ASP A 620 -33.09 0.97 2.11
N ASN A 621 -34.20 1.49 1.58
CA ASN A 621 -35.20 0.70 0.86
C ASN A 621 -35.20 0.92 -0.66
N LEU A 622 -34.16 1.56 -1.21
CA LEU A 622 -34.00 1.65 -2.66
C LEU A 622 -33.75 0.25 -3.24
N PRO A 623 -34.30 -0.05 -4.43
CA PRO A 623 -34.12 -1.35 -5.05
C PRO A 623 -32.63 -1.57 -5.42
N PRO A 624 -32.09 -2.80 -5.24
CA PRO A 624 -30.67 -3.11 -5.51
C PRO A 624 -30.29 -2.94 -6.99
N GLY A 625 -31.27 -3.01 -7.88
CA GLY A 625 -31.17 -2.68 -9.30
C GLY A 625 -32.41 -3.15 -10.06
N GLN A 626 -32.72 -2.51 -11.17
CA GLN A 626 -33.86 -2.85 -12.01
C GLN A 626 -33.45 -2.92 -13.48
N VAL A 627 -34.00 -3.91 -14.19
CA VAL A 627 -33.89 -4.00 -15.65
C VAL A 627 -34.99 -3.15 -16.26
N VAL A 628 -34.59 -2.21 -17.10
CA VAL A 628 -35.49 -1.33 -17.85
C VAL A 628 -36.12 -2.15 -18.99
N GLN A 629 -37.30 -2.72 -18.76
CA GLN A 629 -37.95 -3.65 -19.70
C GLN A 629 -38.32 -3.01 -21.05
N LYS A 630 -38.65 -1.71 -21.03
CA LYS A 630 -39.02 -0.92 -22.20
C LYS A 630 -38.29 0.42 -22.11
N PRO A 631 -38.02 1.11 -23.23
CA PRO A 631 -37.38 2.42 -23.19
C PRO A 631 -38.14 3.34 -22.23
N LEU A 632 -37.41 4.03 -21.37
CA LEU A 632 -37.97 4.85 -20.30
C LEU A 632 -37.32 6.23 -20.32
N ASP A 633 -38.16 7.25 -20.46
CA ASP A 633 -37.73 8.63 -20.33
C ASP A 633 -37.85 9.05 -18.86
N VAL A 634 -36.74 9.48 -18.28
CA VAL A 634 -36.66 9.89 -16.87
C VAL A 634 -36.32 11.37 -16.82
N GLN A 635 -37.19 12.16 -16.22
CA GLN A 635 -37.03 13.61 -16.15
C GLN A 635 -36.16 14.01 -14.93
N PHE A 636 -35.00 14.61 -15.19
CA PHE A 636 -34.10 15.17 -14.16
C PHE A 636 -34.47 16.61 -13.79
N SER A 637 -34.95 17.38 -14.76
CA SER A 637 -35.47 18.75 -14.59
C SER A 637 -36.45 19.11 -15.72
N GLU A 638 -36.98 20.33 -15.74
CA GLU A 638 -37.80 20.83 -16.85
C GLU A 638 -37.09 20.71 -18.22
N HIS A 639 -35.76 20.81 -18.24
CA HIS A 639 -34.97 20.86 -19.48
C HIS A 639 -34.06 19.64 -19.71
N VAL A 640 -33.99 18.71 -18.75
CA VAL A 640 -33.07 17.57 -18.75
C VAL A 640 -33.89 16.29 -18.66
N THR A 641 -33.92 15.54 -19.75
CA THR A 641 -34.54 14.20 -19.82
C THR A 641 -33.47 13.18 -20.19
N ALA A 642 -33.38 12.13 -19.38
CA ALA A 642 -32.56 10.94 -19.62
C ALA A 642 -33.36 9.90 -20.40
N HIS A 643 -32.73 9.30 -21.41
CA HIS A 643 -33.36 8.30 -22.28
C HIS A 643 -32.75 6.92 -22.02
N LEU A 644 -33.38 6.14 -21.14
CA LEU A 644 -32.93 4.80 -20.80
C LEU A 644 -33.36 3.81 -21.88
N ARG A 645 -32.42 2.99 -22.34
CA ARG A 645 -32.68 1.97 -23.38
C ARG A 645 -33.38 0.75 -22.78
N ALA A 646 -34.18 0.06 -23.59
CA ALA A 646 -34.69 -1.26 -23.21
C ALA A 646 -33.53 -2.22 -22.91
N ASN A 647 -33.74 -3.09 -21.93
CA ASN A 647 -32.78 -4.05 -21.38
C ASN A 647 -31.53 -3.42 -20.74
N SER A 648 -31.52 -2.12 -20.47
CA SER A 648 -30.48 -1.51 -19.63
C SER A 648 -30.71 -1.88 -18.16
N VAL A 649 -29.62 -1.99 -17.41
CA VAL A 649 -29.65 -2.22 -15.96
C VAL A 649 -29.39 -0.90 -15.27
N VAL A 650 -30.30 -0.48 -14.40
CA VAL A 650 -30.10 0.66 -13.49
C VAL A 650 -29.78 0.07 -12.12
N THR A 651 -28.57 0.30 -11.64
CA THR A 651 -28.13 -0.16 -10.31
C THR A 651 -28.68 0.73 -9.21
N HIS A 652 -28.59 0.28 -7.96
CA HIS A 652 -28.87 1.12 -6.79
C HIS A 652 -28.07 2.45 -6.82
N GLY A 653 -26.77 2.38 -7.11
CA GLY A 653 -25.92 3.58 -7.21
C GLY A 653 -26.38 4.53 -8.32
N ASP A 654 -26.81 4.01 -9.46
CA ASP A 654 -27.33 4.82 -10.57
C ASP A 654 -28.59 5.60 -10.17
N LEU A 655 -29.50 4.98 -9.42
CA LEU A 655 -30.71 5.65 -8.93
C LEU A 655 -30.37 6.82 -7.99
N LEU A 656 -29.33 6.67 -7.16
CA LEU A 656 -28.86 7.75 -6.30
C LEU A 656 -28.21 8.88 -7.09
N VAL A 657 -27.48 8.60 -8.18
CA VAL A 657 -27.01 9.64 -9.11
C VAL A 657 -28.19 10.46 -9.64
N TYR A 658 -29.27 9.80 -10.06
CA TYR A 658 -30.48 10.48 -10.50
C TYR A 658 -31.09 11.35 -9.39
N LEU A 659 -31.32 10.81 -8.19
CA LEU A 659 -31.92 11.54 -7.08
C LEU A 659 -31.08 12.75 -6.66
N MET A 660 -29.76 12.57 -6.59
CA MET A 660 -28.82 13.63 -6.23
C MET A 660 -28.74 14.71 -7.31
N SER A 661 -28.68 14.31 -8.58
CA SER A 661 -28.65 15.24 -9.70
C SER A 661 -29.93 16.06 -9.75
N ARG A 662 -31.10 15.40 -9.68
CA ARG A 662 -32.41 16.07 -9.66
C ARG A 662 -32.57 17.05 -8.50
N THR A 663 -32.07 16.71 -7.32
CA THR A 663 -32.10 17.61 -6.15
C THR A 663 -31.11 18.76 -6.30
N SER A 664 -29.97 18.54 -6.95
CA SER A 664 -28.92 19.55 -7.09
C SER A 664 -29.21 20.54 -8.21
N LEU A 665 -29.82 20.10 -9.33
CA LEU A 665 -30.15 20.96 -10.46
C LEU A 665 -31.01 22.16 -10.03
N GLY A 666 -30.54 23.37 -10.39
CA GLY A 666 -31.15 24.65 -10.00
C GLY A 666 -30.68 25.23 -8.67
N ASP A 667 -30.05 24.44 -7.80
CA ASP A 667 -29.45 24.90 -6.53
C ASP A 667 -27.92 24.98 -6.63
N ARG A 668 -27.30 23.99 -7.29
CA ARG A 668 -25.85 23.91 -7.50
C ARG A 668 -25.48 23.17 -8.79
N PRO A 669 -24.27 23.36 -9.33
CA PRO A 669 -23.82 22.68 -10.53
C PRO A 669 -23.62 21.16 -10.35
N VAL A 670 -23.88 20.38 -11.39
CA VAL A 670 -23.65 18.92 -11.41
C VAL A 670 -22.64 18.58 -12.50
N TYR A 671 -21.60 17.84 -12.12
CA TYR A 671 -20.47 17.46 -12.95
C TYR A 671 -20.19 15.96 -12.90
N PHE A 672 -19.64 15.45 -14.00
CA PHE A 672 -19.05 14.13 -14.08
C PHE A 672 -17.56 14.29 -14.43
N ALA A 673 -16.68 13.56 -13.74
CA ALA A 673 -15.28 13.51 -14.13
C ALA A 673 -15.15 12.88 -15.52
N ALA A 674 -14.18 13.33 -16.31
CA ALA A 674 -13.94 12.74 -17.63
C ALA A 674 -13.50 11.25 -17.55
N THR A 675 -13.05 10.80 -16.38
CA THR A 675 -12.76 9.40 -16.02
C THR A 675 -13.97 8.57 -15.61
N ALA A 676 -15.17 9.17 -15.51
CA ALA A 676 -16.42 8.49 -15.17
C ALA A 676 -17.41 8.23 -16.35
N PRO A 677 -16.98 7.79 -17.56
CA PRO A 677 -17.89 7.50 -18.66
C PRO A 677 -19.10 6.61 -18.36
N PRO A 678 -18.96 5.48 -17.64
CA PRO A 678 -20.07 4.53 -17.52
C PRO A 678 -21.33 5.13 -16.91
N VAL A 679 -21.19 6.08 -15.99
CA VAL A 679 -22.30 6.61 -15.20
C VAL A 679 -23.23 7.47 -16.05
N TYR A 680 -22.73 8.52 -16.72
CA TYR A 680 -23.59 9.42 -17.49
C TYR A 680 -24.02 8.83 -18.84
N GLU A 681 -23.25 7.88 -19.40
CA GLU A 681 -23.63 7.16 -20.62
C GLU A 681 -24.78 6.18 -20.38
N ALA A 682 -24.78 5.49 -19.23
CA ALA A 682 -25.87 4.59 -18.84
C ALA A 682 -27.21 5.34 -18.75
N TRP A 683 -27.19 6.57 -18.25
CA TRP A 683 -28.36 7.46 -18.17
C TRP A 683 -28.68 8.21 -19.48
N GLY A 684 -27.86 8.05 -20.53
CA GLY A 684 -28.08 8.73 -21.81
C GLY A 684 -27.97 10.26 -21.74
N LEU A 685 -27.24 10.80 -20.75
CA LEU A 685 -27.13 12.24 -20.50
C LEU A 685 -26.15 12.95 -21.44
N THR A 686 -25.36 12.20 -22.23
CA THR A 686 -24.33 12.73 -23.14
C THR A 686 -24.74 13.95 -23.98
N PRO A 687 -25.97 14.06 -24.53
CA PRO A 687 -26.38 15.22 -25.31
C PRO A 687 -26.46 16.54 -24.53
N GLN A 688 -26.62 16.48 -23.21
CA GLN A 688 -26.77 17.62 -22.29
C GLN A 688 -25.47 17.94 -21.53
N LEU A 689 -24.37 17.25 -21.86
CA LEU A 689 -23.06 17.45 -21.23
C LEU A 689 -22.23 18.47 -22.00
N LEU A 690 -21.70 19.44 -21.26
CA LEU A 690 -20.76 20.46 -21.72
C LEU A 690 -19.38 20.22 -21.10
N ARG A 691 -18.33 20.07 -21.91
CA ARG A 691 -16.96 19.94 -21.42
C ARG A 691 -16.46 21.29 -20.89
N GLN A 692 -15.95 21.26 -19.67
CA GLN A 692 -15.22 22.33 -19.02
C GLN A 692 -13.93 21.75 -18.44
N GLY A 693 -12.81 21.94 -19.13
CA GLY A 693 -11.54 21.31 -18.77
C GLY A 693 -11.60 19.76 -18.73
N LEU A 694 -11.38 19.18 -17.56
CA LEU A 694 -11.35 17.73 -17.31
C LEU A 694 -12.66 17.17 -16.75
N ALA A 695 -13.72 17.99 -16.70
CA ALA A 695 -15.04 17.59 -16.22
C ALA A 695 -16.13 17.91 -17.26
N TYR A 696 -17.27 17.23 -17.11
CA TYR A 696 -18.45 17.42 -17.93
C TYR A 696 -19.58 17.97 -17.06
N LYS A 697 -20.01 19.22 -17.34
CA LYS A 697 -21.14 19.86 -16.70
C LYS A 697 -22.45 19.34 -17.29
N LEU A 698 -23.38 18.91 -16.44
CA LEU A 698 -24.76 18.67 -16.85
C LEU A 698 -25.50 20.00 -16.94
N VAL A 699 -25.84 20.42 -18.16
CA VAL A 699 -26.46 21.72 -18.40
C VAL A 699 -27.98 21.64 -18.23
N ASN A 700 -28.51 22.45 -17.32
CA ASN A 700 -29.94 22.56 -17.06
C ASN A 700 -30.61 23.57 -18.00
N GLY A 701 -30.62 23.28 -19.30
CA GLY A 701 -31.13 24.19 -20.33
C GLY A 701 -30.80 23.72 -21.73
N LEU A 702 -31.22 24.51 -22.72
CA LEU A 702 -30.90 24.26 -24.12
C LEU A 702 -29.44 24.62 -24.42
N LEU A 703 -28.72 23.67 -25.02
CA LEU A 703 -27.39 23.92 -25.57
C LEU A 703 -27.53 24.32 -27.04
N GLU A 704 -27.19 25.56 -27.33
CA GLU A 704 -27.16 26.11 -28.69
C GLU A 704 -25.72 26.47 -29.08
N PRO A 705 -25.34 26.33 -30.36
CA PRO A 705 -24.03 26.77 -30.82
C PRO A 705 -23.88 28.29 -30.68
N THR A 706 -22.83 28.72 -29.98
CA THR A 706 -22.43 30.12 -29.82
C THR A 706 -20.91 30.24 -30.02
N THR A 707 -20.37 31.45 -29.88
CA THR A 707 -18.91 31.66 -29.88
C THR A 707 -18.22 31.02 -28.67
N ASP A 708 -18.93 30.81 -27.57
CA ASP A 708 -18.40 30.20 -26.35
C ASP A 708 -18.81 28.73 -26.17
N THR A 709 -19.83 28.27 -26.90
CA THR A 709 -20.35 26.89 -26.84
C THR A 709 -20.34 26.27 -28.24
N VAL A 710 -19.40 25.37 -28.51
CA VAL A 710 -19.20 24.80 -29.86
C VAL A 710 -19.46 23.29 -29.88
N GLN A 711 -20.00 22.79 -31.00
CA GLN A 711 -20.14 21.35 -31.25
C GLN A 711 -18.86 20.78 -31.88
N VAL A 712 -18.06 20.10 -31.06
CA VAL A 712 -16.85 19.40 -31.48
C VAL A 712 -17.12 17.94 -31.83
N SER A 713 -16.13 17.25 -32.40
CA SER A 713 -16.24 15.81 -32.67
C SER A 713 -16.54 15.01 -31.39
N ARG A 714 -17.53 14.10 -31.47
CA ARG A 714 -17.86 13.16 -30.38
C ARG A 714 -16.71 12.21 -30.04
N GLN A 715 -15.72 12.05 -30.92
CA GLN A 715 -14.53 11.24 -30.64
C GLN A 715 -13.69 11.82 -29.49
N PHE A 716 -13.91 13.09 -29.13
CA PHE A 716 -13.23 13.75 -28.03
C PHE A 716 -14.03 13.67 -26.70
N GLY A 717 -14.92 12.68 -26.56
CA GLY A 717 -15.73 12.43 -25.36
C GLY A 717 -17.17 12.93 -25.50
N VAL A 718 -17.40 14.22 -25.23
CA VAL A 718 -18.73 14.85 -25.36
C VAL A 718 -18.78 15.80 -26.57
N ARG A 719 -19.98 16.08 -27.07
CA ARG A 719 -20.17 16.92 -28.27
C ARG A 719 -19.98 18.41 -27.99
N TRP A 720 -20.34 18.89 -26.81
CA TRP A 720 -20.34 20.32 -26.51
C TRP A 720 -19.10 20.73 -25.76
N GLN A 721 -18.45 21.78 -26.25
CA GLN A 721 -17.24 22.37 -25.67
C GLN A 721 -17.52 23.79 -25.19
N ASP A 722 -17.21 24.09 -23.93
CA ASP A 722 -17.11 25.46 -23.44
C ASP A 722 -15.72 26.01 -23.78
N VAL A 723 -15.67 26.89 -24.79
CA VAL A 723 -14.42 27.34 -25.40
C VAL A 723 -13.65 28.26 -24.48
N THR A 724 -14.29 29.28 -23.92
CA THR A 724 -13.60 30.30 -23.13
C THR A 724 -13.15 29.75 -21.80
N ARG A 725 -14.04 29.06 -21.06
CA ARG A 725 -13.68 28.48 -19.76
C ARG A 725 -12.64 27.39 -19.90
N SER A 726 -12.81 26.46 -20.84
CA SER A 726 -11.82 25.39 -20.99
C SER A 726 -10.46 25.91 -21.43
N ARG A 727 -10.40 26.95 -22.27
CA ARG A 727 -9.12 27.57 -22.62
C ARG A 727 -8.41 28.13 -21.40
N GLN A 728 -9.11 28.91 -20.57
CA GLN A 728 -8.55 29.48 -19.34
C GLN A 728 -8.07 28.37 -18.39
N LEU A 729 -8.89 27.33 -18.19
CA LEU A 729 -8.49 26.20 -17.36
C LEU A 729 -7.23 25.50 -17.88
N LEU A 730 -7.21 25.16 -19.18
CA LEU A 730 -6.12 24.40 -19.80
C LEU A 730 -4.78 25.17 -19.81
N TRP A 731 -4.81 26.47 -20.08
CA TRP A 731 -3.60 27.27 -20.31
C TRP A 731 -3.17 28.14 -19.14
N ASP A 732 -4.11 28.60 -18.31
CA ASP A 732 -3.83 29.58 -17.24
C ASP A 732 -3.90 28.95 -15.83
N VAL A 733 -4.61 27.83 -15.67
CA VAL A 733 -4.87 27.22 -14.34
C VAL A 733 -4.18 25.88 -14.16
N PHE A 734 -4.16 25.03 -15.19
CA PHE A 734 -3.73 23.65 -15.04
C PHE A 734 -2.22 23.53 -14.80
N ASN A 735 -1.85 22.76 -13.78
CA ASN A 735 -0.47 22.36 -13.52
C ASN A 735 -0.13 21.19 -14.45
N VAL A 736 0.42 21.49 -15.63
CA VAL A 736 0.76 20.48 -16.65
C VAL A 736 2.16 20.60 -17.21
N ASP A 737 2.84 21.74 -17.06
CA ASP A 737 4.16 21.98 -17.66
C ASP A 737 5.18 20.94 -17.22
N TYR A 738 5.23 20.63 -15.91
CA TYR A 738 6.14 19.63 -15.39
C TYR A 738 5.81 18.22 -15.88
N LEU A 739 4.52 17.84 -15.94
CA LEU A 739 4.08 16.54 -16.44
C LEU A 739 4.51 16.30 -17.90
N LEU A 740 4.57 17.36 -18.69
CA LEU A 740 4.96 17.33 -20.10
C LEU A 740 6.47 17.21 -20.33
N THR A 741 7.29 17.34 -19.27
CA THR A 741 8.74 17.07 -19.33
C THR A 741 9.07 15.59 -19.25
N TRP A 742 8.09 14.75 -18.88
CA TRP A 742 8.32 13.33 -18.69
C TRP A 742 8.29 12.56 -20.01
N ASP A 743 9.18 11.57 -20.11
CA ASP A 743 9.18 10.63 -21.23
C ASP A 743 8.13 9.52 -21.05
N LEU A 744 7.86 9.15 -19.80
CA LEU A 744 6.97 8.05 -19.45
C LEU A 744 6.13 8.41 -18.22
N TRP A 745 4.86 8.02 -18.27
CA TRP A 745 3.97 8.13 -17.12
C TRP A 745 4.40 7.15 -16.00
N PRO A 746 4.48 7.60 -14.73
CA PRO A 746 5.10 6.84 -13.64
C PRO A 746 4.28 5.63 -13.21
N GLU A 747 2.95 5.66 -13.35
CA GLU A 747 2.03 4.60 -12.93
C GLU A 747 1.38 3.92 -14.15
N PRO A 748 1.88 2.75 -14.61
CA PRO A 748 1.40 2.09 -15.82
C PRO A 748 -0.11 1.85 -15.85
N SER A 749 -0.72 1.54 -14.70
CA SER A 749 -2.16 1.24 -14.61
C SER A 749 -3.07 2.44 -14.88
N THR A 750 -2.55 3.67 -14.73
CA THR A 750 -3.28 4.91 -15.01
C THR A 750 -2.83 5.59 -16.30
N ARG A 751 -1.83 5.01 -16.99
CA ARG A 751 -1.23 5.59 -18.20
C ARG A 751 -2.24 5.77 -19.33
N SER A 752 -3.09 4.78 -19.56
CA SER A 752 -4.10 4.83 -20.64
C SER A 752 -5.37 5.61 -20.24
N SER A 753 -5.54 5.97 -18.97
CA SER A 753 -6.72 6.68 -18.47
C SER A 753 -6.45 8.17 -18.26
N ILE A 754 -5.49 8.53 -17.40
CA ILE A 754 -5.30 9.90 -16.90
C ILE A 754 -4.70 10.84 -17.97
N PRO A 755 -3.51 10.56 -18.57
CA PRO A 755 -2.99 11.33 -19.70
C PRO A 755 -3.96 11.44 -20.88
N THR A 756 -4.75 10.39 -21.13
CA THR A 756 -5.76 10.39 -22.19
C THR A 756 -6.81 11.48 -21.98
N GLN A 757 -7.22 11.77 -20.74
CA GLN A 757 -8.19 12.84 -20.49
C GLN A 757 -7.64 14.23 -20.82
N TYR A 758 -6.36 14.48 -20.56
CA TYR A 758 -5.69 15.71 -21.03
C TYR A 758 -5.62 15.76 -22.56
N TYR A 759 -5.18 14.67 -23.19
CA TYR A 759 -5.14 14.55 -24.64
C TYR A 759 -6.48 14.90 -25.28
N LEU A 760 -7.58 14.30 -24.79
CA LEU A 760 -8.92 14.57 -25.30
C LEU A 760 -9.41 16.00 -25.00
N ALA A 761 -9.06 16.57 -23.84
CA ALA A 761 -9.44 17.94 -23.50
C ALA A 761 -8.75 18.97 -24.43
N TYR A 762 -7.45 18.82 -24.68
CA TYR A 762 -6.72 19.68 -25.60
C TYR A 762 -7.18 19.49 -27.05
N LEU A 763 -7.47 18.26 -27.50
CA LEU A 763 -8.04 18.05 -28.84
C LEU A 763 -9.42 18.68 -29.01
N ALA A 764 -10.31 18.53 -28.01
CA ALA A 764 -11.63 19.17 -28.04
C ALA A 764 -11.49 20.70 -28.13
N GLN A 765 -10.58 21.30 -27.36
CA GLN A 765 -10.32 22.73 -27.44
C GLN A 765 -9.72 23.15 -28.80
N GLY A 766 -8.80 22.34 -29.35
CA GLY A 766 -8.21 22.59 -30.67
C GLY A 766 -9.22 22.52 -31.80
N ASP A 767 -10.16 21.57 -31.76
CA ASP A 767 -11.25 21.46 -32.73
C ASP A 767 -12.25 22.63 -32.61
N ALA A 768 -12.57 23.05 -31.39
CA ALA A 768 -13.40 24.23 -31.17
C ALA A 768 -12.74 25.50 -31.72
N ASP A 769 -11.43 25.70 -31.45
CA ASP A 769 -10.67 26.83 -31.98
C ASP A 769 -10.62 26.80 -33.52
N ARG A 770 -10.51 25.62 -34.13
CA ARG A 770 -10.56 25.45 -35.59
C ARG A 770 -11.93 25.85 -36.17
N LEU A 771 -13.02 25.45 -35.51
CA LEU A 771 -14.39 25.78 -35.92
C LEU A 771 -14.71 27.27 -35.78
N LEU A 772 -13.94 28.00 -34.96
CA LEU A 772 -14.03 29.46 -34.78
C LEU A 772 -13.00 30.24 -35.62
N ASP A 773 -12.36 29.60 -36.60
CA ASP A 773 -11.33 30.18 -37.47
C ASP A 773 -10.09 30.72 -36.72
N LEU A 774 -9.75 30.14 -35.56
CA LEU A 774 -8.58 30.48 -34.74
C LEU A 774 -7.43 29.49 -34.96
N ALA A 775 -6.87 29.47 -36.18
CA ALA A 775 -5.89 28.46 -36.63
C ALA A 775 -4.66 28.33 -35.71
N ASP A 776 -4.02 29.44 -35.32
CA ASP A 776 -2.81 29.41 -34.48
C ASP A 776 -3.07 28.77 -33.12
N ARG A 777 -4.23 29.06 -32.51
CA ARG A 777 -4.63 28.48 -31.21
C ARG A 777 -4.99 27.01 -31.34
N SER A 778 -5.68 26.65 -32.42
CA SER A 778 -5.97 25.25 -32.74
C SER A 778 -4.68 24.44 -32.81
N GLN A 779 -3.65 24.94 -33.51
CA GLN A 779 -2.37 24.28 -33.62
C GLN A 779 -1.66 24.13 -32.27
N GLN A 780 -1.63 25.17 -31.43
CA GLN A 780 -1.04 25.09 -30.08
C GLN A 780 -1.69 24.02 -29.21
N ASN A 781 -3.02 23.89 -29.26
CA ASN A 781 -3.74 22.85 -28.54
C ASN A 781 -3.41 21.45 -29.07
N ILE A 782 -3.32 21.28 -30.39
CA ILE A 782 -2.96 19.99 -31.02
C ILE A 782 -1.54 19.57 -30.63
N GLU A 783 -0.57 20.49 -30.65
CA GLU A 783 0.81 20.21 -30.24
C GLU A 783 0.89 19.76 -28.77
N ARG A 784 0.08 20.37 -27.90
CA ARG A 784 0.00 19.99 -26.48
C ARG A 784 -0.71 18.66 -26.29
N ALA A 785 -1.78 18.41 -27.04
CA ALA A 785 -2.47 17.12 -27.08
C ALA A 785 -1.49 16.00 -27.48
N ASP A 786 -0.67 16.20 -28.51
CA ASP A 786 0.30 15.20 -28.98
C ASP A 786 1.34 14.81 -27.92
N LYS A 787 1.72 15.73 -27.02
CA LYS A 787 2.58 15.39 -25.88
C LYS A 787 1.87 14.44 -24.92
N PHE A 788 0.61 14.72 -24.58
CA PHE A 788 -0.19 13.82 -23.74
C PHE A 788 -0.51 12.48 -24.43
N ARG A 789 -0.67 12.47 -25.75
CA ARG A 789 -0.82 11.24 -26.56
C ARG A 789 0.37 10.30 -26.37
N ARG A 790 1.60 10.84 -26.42
CA ARG A 790 2.83 10.08 -26.16
C ARG A 790 2.93 9.58 -24.71
N LEU A 791 2.58 10.43 -23.74
CA LEU A 791 2.51 10.04 -22.33
C LEU A 791 1.51 8.89 -22.10
N ALA A 792 0.35 8.96 -22.75
CA ALA A 792 -0.68 7.92 -22.70
C ALA A 792 -0.23 6.59 -23.34
N GLY A 793 0.89 6.59 -24.07
CA GLY A 793 1.44 5.40 -24.72
C GLY A 793 0.80 5.06 -26.07
N PHE A 794 0.04 5.99 -26.67
CA PHE A 794 -0.40 5.85 -28.05
C PHE A 794 0.78 6.13 -28.98
N GLN A 795 1.01 5.22 -29.94
CA GLN A 795 2.03 5.37 -30.99
C GLN A 795 1.50 6.30 -32.09
#